data_AF-A0A074XC14-F1
#
_entry.id   AF-A0A074XC14-F1
#
_cell.length_a   1.000
_cell.length_b   1.000
_cell.length_c   1.000
_cell.angle_alpha   90.00
_cell.angle_beta   90.00
_cell.angle_gamma   90.00
#
_symmetry.space_group_name_H-M   'P 1'
#
loop_
_entity.id
_entity.type
_entity.pdbx_description
1 polymer ?
#
loop_
_entity_poly.entity_id
_entity_poly.type
_entity_poly.pdbx_seq_one_letter_code
_entity_poly.pdbx_strand_id
1 'polypeptide(L)'
;MAPNPDNSTMHSGSAQAKDSKANDNKHLWAIRSTLMRIKRPDKVGYDVYDSASRDNLKRVQLDPKNPPSSPFSCSYSGPAYNENDECSVCFPQFFPASHSISDANARDLLSAIVNSIKTDLAFLRTALDKHADFLVSRWKKKSREKRLNFLMEKTSLFDKKWAAVHLLDRVGVLNREYPGERVIPKVRTVRTAKGGYTIAMELHTPQSLADENLREETVASYQDSWFLPYLDAQTLSEDPTLFLSLLHHRTANEPEQWLMFDNANIVLAEHFAIVPNTFNPNCVIAQGPEYGKLVKWNADQAHRWEIIGFTKAHHLLTAQKSMMTLLSNCVKGLLAEADVPPTLEIHPKWEGLIDSDFSRFKTSFSWSTDFVKPFSQPPKFNAREVAELIASRHRVVLDELELLQTDPQYVQSLSKDICACLFFESWKLGDVMPWIVDYLFFETMHRESYWRQLAAESEQMMRYLNVLEEAPSKQAKQDFDRAVFIVQDLCIETFAVFQGQVFAGTLVQKGFERNFEFTGSAKVKSTNRTFSQKDWFPDDLLYWSVSTLGYDENRPFTMDPTFNFAIIDHLCRTDSKEANRIDQTMLDRLSDMSILSDAITSIRSDTTRNRSVDEQVAKIFASKSHTTSPAEWIKKINAGHCPMLGDTLGPDLLRLYQEFPWPRGKKDLRWLDQAIASRACLTKVWERFKKLWVDKLVEAKVSKKLIDEDIKVLSAATSPRYQEEVEQEKQDILELVAQSAEAEAAKSNTQVEMQTFWGKENESLASLPTRFKSMTPLSPNTETVTDSLKNQIVIYVPPTRAAALPSIQRVKSDNIAVFHHMFPLRGAESQRSFSWQHFLGAMVDAGFSIFQSQGSAITLKLDDYSGVGVKTIVLHRPHPSPTVNPVMLRRIAKRMEKWFGWHREMFVEKSKSEE
;
A
#
# COMPACT_ATOMS: atom_id res chain seq x y z
N MET A 1 13.21 40.74 -26.50
CA MET A 1 13.91 39.47 -26.82
C MET A 1 13.33 38.41 -25.91
N ALA A 2 12.81 37.35 -26.52
CA ALA A 2 11.83 36.43 -25.94
C ALA A 2 12.40 35.53 -24.81
N PRO A 3 11.60 35.20 -23.78
CA PRO A 3 11.95 34.19 -22.80
C PRO A 3 11.75 32.78 -23.38
N ASN A 4 12.76 31.94 -23.19
CA ASN A 4 12.79 30.53 -23.56
C ASN A 4 11.87 29.71 -22.61
N PRO A 5 10.93 28.89 -23.11
CA PRO A 5 10.11 28.01 -22.27
C PRO A 5 10.80 26.66 -22.12
N ASP A 6 11.50 26.46 -20.99
CA ASP A 6 12.05 25.14 -20.64
C ASP A 6 11.01 24.26 -19.96
N ASN A 7 10.84 23.08 -20.56
CA ASN A 7 9.95 21.97 -20.20
C ASN A 7 10.27 21.40 -18.80
N SER A 8 9.47 21.77 -17.81
CA SER A 8 9.35 21.04 -16.54
C SER A 8 8.05 20.21 -16.53
N THR A 9 8.10 19.08 -15.85
CA THR A 9 7.50 17.76 -16.17
C THR A 9 5.97 17.60 -16.08
N MET A 10 5.32 17.15 -17.17
CA MET A 10 4.30 16.09 -17.11
C MET A 10 4.63 15.05 -18.16
N HIS A 11 4.58 13.80 -17.71
CA HIS A 11 4.91 12.61 -18.46
C HIS A 11 6.40 12.47 -18.77
N SER A 12 6.95 11.35 -18.30
CA SER A 12 8.28 10.79 -18.64
C SER A 12 9.45 11.78 -18.74
N GLY A 13 10.35 11.69 -17.74
CA GLY A 13 11.71 12.25 -17.67
C GLY A 13 12.22 12.91 -18.94
N SER A 14 12.28 14.24 -18.92
CA SER A 14 12.94 14.98 -19.99
C SER A 14 14.45 14.82 -19.89
N ALA A 15 15.11 14.88 -21.04
CA ALA A 15 16.56 14.92 -21.23
C ALA A 15 17.29 16.06 -20.45
N GLN A 16 16.58 16.84 -19.63
CA GLN A 16 17.09 17.86 -18.72
C GLN A 16 17.50 17.33 -17.33
N ALA A 17 17.44 16.01 -17.09
CA ALA A 17 18.07 15.39 -15.92
C ALA A 17 19.61 15.56 -15.85
N LYS A 18 20.22 16.23 -16.85
CA LYS A 18 21.68 16.41 -16.97
C LYS A 18 22.23 17.67 -16.30
N ASP A 19 21.42 18.65 -15.91
CA ASP A 19 21.93 19.91 -15.34
C ASP A 19 21.70 20.07 -13.82
N SER A 20 22.77 19.75 -13.09
CA SER A 20 23.23 20.25 -11.77
C SER A 20 22.33 20.22 -10.52
N LYS A 21 21.06 19.79 -10.55
CA LYS A 21 20.29 19.37 -9.34
C LYS A 21 20.29 17.84 -9.17
N ALA A 22 21.46 17.24 -9.31
CA ALA A 22 21.64 15.91 -9.92
C ALA A 22 21.27 14.67 -9.08
N ASN A 23 21.09 14.75 -7.75
CA ASN A 23 20.95 13.54 -6.93
C ASN A 23 19.49 13.10 -6.70
N ASP A 24 18.60 14.03 -6.32
CA ASP A 24 17.19 13.71 -6.03
C ASP A 24 16.42 13.29 -7.29
N ASN A 25 16.71 13.95 -8.43
CA ASN A 25 16.11 13.60 -9.72
C ASN A 25 16.58 12.21 -10.22
N LYS A 26 17.81 11.81 -9.89
CA LYS A 26 18.36 10.50 -10.22
C LYS A 26 17.73 9.40 -9.37
N HIS A 27 17.49 9.66 -8.10
CA HIS A 27 16.79 8.76 -7.17
C HIS A 27 15.34 8.50 -7.60
N LEU A 28 14.58 9.56 -7.85
CA LEU A 28 13.19 9.46 -8.35
C LEU A 28 13.12 8.68 -9.66
N TRP A 29 14.03 8.96 -10.59
CA TRP A 29 14.06 8.25 -11.86
C TRP A 29 14.47 6.78 -11.72
N ALA A 30 15.37 6.46 -10.77
CA ALA A 30 15.72 5.08 -10.49
C ALA A 30 14.51 4.29 -9.94
N ILE A 31 13.73 4.87 -9.01
CA ILE A 31 12.47 4.28 -8.54
C ILE A 31 11.51 4.07 -9.71
N ARG A 32 11.28 5.12 -10.53
CA ARG A 32 10.39 5.02 -11.70
C ARG A 32 10.81 3.91 -12.64
N SER A 33 12.11 3.74 -12.88
CA SER A 33 12.61 2.67 -13.74
C SER A 33 12.33 1.28 -13.19
N THR A 34 12.54 1.08 -11.89
CA THR A 34 12.19 -0.16 -11.18
C THR A 34 10.72 -0.45 -11.36
N LEU A 35 9.89 0.53 -11.03
CA LEU A 35 8.45 0.41 -11.10
C LEU A 35 8.03 0.08 -12.51
N MET A 36 8.58 0.72 -13.53
CA MET A 36 8.29 0.45 -14.95
C MET A 36 8.68 -0.95 -15.42
N ARG A 37 9.47 -1.70 -14.64
CA ARG A 37 10.00 -3.03 -15.00
C ARG A 37 10.68 -3.04 -16.38
N ILE A 38 11.26 -1.91 -16.78
CA ILE A 38 12.05 -1.82 -18.01
C ILE A 38 13.30 -2.65 -17.75
N LYS A 39 13.47 -3.75 -18.49
CA LYS A 39 14.78 -4.40 -18.57
C LYS A 39 15.74 -3.40 -19.17
N ARG A 40 16.59 -2.85 -18.33
CA ARG A 40 17.69 -2.00 -18.73
C ARG A 40 18.86 -2.89 -19.10
N PRO A 41 19.30 -2.95 -20.36
CA PRO A 41 20.49 -3.72 -20.74
C PRO A 41 21.71 -3.38 -19.89
N ASP A 42 21.83 -2.12 -19.49
CA ASP A 42 22.88 -1.60 -18.61
C ASP A 42 22.75 -2.08 -17.15
N LYS A 43 21.56 -2.52 -16.70
CA LYS A 43 21.33 -3.06 -15.34
C LYS A 43 20.98 -4.55 -15.30
N VAL A 44 20.65 -5.13 -16.44
CA VAL A 44 20.23 -6.53 -16.64
C VAL A 44 21.28 -7.30 -17.45
N GLY A 45 22.22 -6.59 -18.08
CA GLY A 45 23.49 -7.09 -18.58
C GLY A 45 24.63 -6.58 -17.70
N TYR A 46 25.63 -7.43 -17.53
CA TYR A 46 26.85 -7.32 -16.72
C TYR A 46 27.75 -6.08 -16.95
N ASP A 47 27.25 -4.98 -17.53
CA ASP A 47 28.09 -3.85 -17.97
C ASP A 47 28.39 -2.80 -16.88
N VAL A 48 27.95 -2.99 -15.63
CA VAL A 48 28.32 -2.10 -14.51
C VAL A 48 29.51 -2.62 -13.70
N TYR A 49 30.09 -3.73 -14.13
CA TYR A 49 30.74 -4.66 -13.22
C TYR A 49 32.08 -5.16 -13.78
N ASP A 50 33.06 -4.26 -13.79
CA ASP A 50 34.47 -4.51 -14.16
C ASP A 50 34.69 -4.99 -15.61
N SER A 51 35.33 -4.14 -16.42
CA SER A 51 35.77 -4.48 -17.78
C SER A 51 36.68 -5.71 -17.85
N ALA A 52 37.38 -6.05 -16.76
CA ALA A 52 38.26 -7.22 -16.70
C ALA A 52 37.49 -8.55 -16.51
N SER A 53 36.22 -8.50 -16.09
CA SER A 53 35.38 -9.70 -15.92
C SER A 53 34.65 -10.14 -17.21
N ARG A 54 34.73 -9.33 -18.27
CA ARG A 54 34.19 -9.65 -19.61
C ARG A 54 34.72 -10.96 -20.19
N ASP A 55 35.92 -11.37 -19.78
CA ASP A 55 36.58 -12.56 -20.34
C ASP A 55 36.25 -13.88 -19.59
N ASN A 56 35.73 -13.81 -18.36
CA ASN A 56 35.58 -15.00 -17.50
C ASN A 56 34.14 -15.54 -17.36
N LEU A 57 33.11 -14.78 -17.75
CA LEU A 57 31.76 -15.32 -17.90
C LEU A 57 31.61 -15.89 -19.32
N LYS A 58 31.65 -17.23 -19.43
CA LYS A 58 31.28 -17.98 -20.65
C LYS A 58 29.79 -17.78 -21.02
N ARG A 59 29.34 -16.57 -21.38
CA ARG A 59 28.05 -16.32 -22.07
C ARG A 59 28.18 -15.06 -22.96
N VAL A 60 28.74 -15.29 -24.15
CA VAL A 60 28.75 -14.47 -25.36
C VAL A 60 27.56 -13.50 -25.40
N GLN A 61 27.74 -12.17 -25.39
CA GLN A 61 26.73 -11.29 -26.01
C GLN A 61 26.77 -11.56 -27.52
N LEU A 62 25.63 -11.51 -28.22
CA LEU A 62 25.61 -11.59 -29.69
C LEU A 62 26.71 -10.69 -30.27
N ASP A 63 27.54 -11.23 -31.18
CA ASP A 63 28.81 -10.64 -31.66
C ASP A 63 28.78 -9.09 -31.60
N PRO A 64 29.52 -8.46 -30.65
CA PRO A 64 29.50 -7.00 -30.51
C PRO A 64 29.97 -6.26 -31.77
N LYS A 65 30.72 -6.95 -32.65
CA LYS A 65 31.22 -6.41 -33.91
C LYS A 65 30.23 -6.63 -35.07
N ASN A 66 29.28 -7.56 -34.94
CA ASN A 66 28.20 -7.82 -35.89
C ASN A 66 26.90 -8.24 -35.16
N PRO A 67 26.25 -7.34 -34.42
CA PRO A 67 24.99 -7.68 -33.77
C PRO A 67 23.94 -8.04 -34.84
N PRO A 68 23.06 -9.05 -34.59
CA PRO A 68 21.94 -9.31 -35.47
C PRO A 68 21.14 -8.03 -35.70
N SER A 69 20.58 -7.88 -36.90
CA SER A 69 19.62 -6.81 -37.17
C SER A 69 18.52 -6.85 -36.10
N SER A 70 18.12 -5.69 -35.57
CA SER A 70 16.97 -5.62 -34.67
C SER A 70 15.81 -6.43 -35.28
N PRO A 71 15.29 -7.47 -34.59
CA PRO A 71 14.25 -8.33 -35.17
C PRO A 71 12.92 -7.58 -35.34
N PHE A 72 12.83 -6.38 -34.78
CA PHE A 72 11.71 -5.47 -34.90
C PHE A 72 12.14 -4.15 -35.55
N SER A 73 11.34 -3.70 -36.51
CA SER A 73 11.40 -2.35 -37.10
C SER A 73 10.24 -1.52 -36.56
N CYS A 74 10.27 -1.26 -35.25
CA CYS A 74 9.19 -0.58 -34.56
C CYS A 74 9.22 0.93 -34.86
N SER A 75 8.24 1.42 -35.61
CA SER A 75 8.09 2.83 -35.99
C SER A 75 7.24 3.66 -35.01
N TYR A 76 6.89 3.11 -33.84
CA TYR A 76 6.05 3.80 -32.86
C TYR A 76 6.82 4.92 -32.14
N SER A 77 6.46 6.17 -32.40
CA SER A 77 7.07 7.41 -31.89
C SER A 77 6.65 7.81 -30.46
N GLY A 78 6.42 6.85 -29.56
CA GLY A 78 5.98 7.13 -28.19
C GLY A 78 7.11 7.25 -27.16
N PRO A 79 6.82 7.51 -25.86
CA PRO A 79 7.79 7.63 -24.76
C PRO A 79 8.48 6.30 -24.45
N ALA A 80 8.20 5.29 -25.27
CA ALA A 80 8.70 3.95 -25.21
C ALA A 80 10.09 3.87 -25.82
N TYR A 81 10.97 4.84 -25.57
CA TYR A 81 12.36 4.74 -25.93
C TYR A 81 13.17 4.67 -24.63
N ASN A 82 14.02 3.66 -24.50
CA ASN A 82 15.05 3.69 -23.47
C ASN A 82 16.08 4.78 -23.84
N GLU A 83 17.14 4.95 -23.04
CA GLU A 83 18.19 5.97 -23.30
C GLU A 83 18.87 5.82 -24.68
N ASN A 84 18.60 4.73 -25.41
CA ASN A 84 19.20 4.37 -26.70
C ASN A 84 18.21 4.41 -27.88
N ASP A 85 17.05 5.07 -27.76
CA ASP A 85 16.03 5.10 -28.82
C ASP A 85 15.49 3.71 -29.22
N GLU A 86 15.40 2.76 -28.27
CA GLU A 86 14.81 1.43 -28.49
C GLU A 86 13.42 1.26 -27.84
N CYS A 87 12.49 0.62 -28.56
CA CYS A 87 11.10 0.40 -28.12
C CYS A 87 11.01 -0.29 -26.74
N SER A 88 10.49 0.38 -25.70
CA SER A 88 10.42 -0.09 -24.31
C SER A 88 9.50 -1.29 -24.10
N VAL A 89 8.66 -1.61 -25.09
CA VAL A 89 7.83 -2.81 -25.08
C VAL A 89 8.51 -3.96 -25.81
N CYS A 90 8.99 -3.74 -27.04
CA CYS A 90 9.58 -4.81 -27.85
C CYS A 90 10.98 -5.20 -27.36
N PHE A 91 11.82 -4.22 -27.05
CA PHE A 91 13.23 -4.46 -26.75
C PHE A 91 13.44 -5.42 -25.55
N PRO A 92 12.78 -5.23 -24.39
CA PRO A 92 12.89 -6.16 -23.25
C PRO A 92 12.41 -7.60 -23.53
N GLN A 93 11.69 -7.82 -24.63
CA GLN A 93 11.20 -9.16 -24.99
C GLN A 93 12.26 -10.00 -25.70
N PHE A 94 13.25 -9.36 -26.31
CA PHE A 94 14.33 -10.03 -27.03
C PHE A 94 15.66 -9.97 -26.31
N PHE A 95 15.88 -8.96 -25.45
CA PHE A 95 17.17 -8.69 -24.83
C PHE A 95 17.10 -8.63 -23.28
N PRO A 96 18.20 -8.98 -22.58
CA PRO A 96 19.49 -9.44 -23.12
C PRO A 96 19.40 -10.85 -23.73
N ALA A 97 20.28 -11.16 -24.68
CA ALA A 97 20.42 -12.48 -25.30
C ALA A 97 21.88 -12.83 -25.56
N SER A 98 22.22 -14.12 -25.44
CA SER A 98 23.60 -14.61 -25.49
C SER A 98 23.94 -15.54 -26.66
N HIS A 99 22.95 -16.21 -27.24
CA HIS A 99 23.16 -17.13 -28.37
C HIS A 99 21.91 -17.18 -29.22
N SER A 100 22.09 -17.24 -30.54
CA SER A 100 20.99 -17.36 -31.49
C SER A 100 20.68 -18.82 -31.82
N ILE A 101 19.42 -19.12 -32.11
CA ILE A 101 18.99 -20.44 -32.58
C ILE A 101 18.18 -20.35 -33.87
N SER A 102 18.20 -21.43 -34.65
CA SER A 102 17.39 -21.57 -35.86
C SER A 102 15.89 -21.68 -35.53
N ASP A 103 15.04 -21.36 -36.51
CA ASP A 103 13.59 -21.49 -36.35
C ASP A 103 13.14 -22.93 -36.09
N ALA A 104 13.87 -23.93 -36.61
CA ALA A 104 13.60 -25.34 -36.33
C ALA A 104 13.81 -25.64 -34.84
N ASN A 105 14.98 -25.29 -34.31
CA ASN A 105 15.30 -25.49 -32.89
C ASN A 105 14.35 -24.70 -31.98
N ALA A 106 13.97 -23.48 -32.38
CA ALA A 106 13.01 -22.66 -31.66
C ALA A 106 11.63 -23.32 -31.57
N ARG A 107 11.13 -23.89 -32.68
CA ARG A 107 9.85 -24.62 -32.70
C ARG A 107 9.90 -25.87 -31.85
N ASP A 108 10.99 -26.65 -31.93
CA ASP A 108 11.13 -27.89 -31.16
C ASP A 108 11.17 -27.61 -29.65
N LEU A 109 11.95 -26.60 -29.25
CA LEU A 109 12.08 -26.17 -27.86
C LEU A 109 10.74 -25.68 -27.28
N LEU A 110 10.05 -24.77 -27.96
CA LEU A 110 8.75 -24.27 -27.51
C LEU A 110 7.70 -25.37 -27.49
N SER A 111 7.67 -26.23 -28.50
CA SER A 111 6.72 -27.36 -28.55
C SER A 111 6.92 -28.32 -27.39
N ALA A 112 8.17 -28.63 -27.03
CA ALA A 112 8.47 -29.47 -25.87
C ALA A 112 7.97 -28.84 -24.56
N ILE A 113 8.18 -27.54 -24.35
CA ILE A 113 7.73 -26.82 -23.16
C ILE A 113 6.19 -26.80 -23.11
N VAL A 114 5.54 -26.39 -24.20
CA VAL A 114 4.08 -26.27 -24.28
C VAL A 114 3.38 -27.62 -24.14
N ASN A 115 3.94 -28.68 -24.74
CA ASN A 115 3.40 -30.04 -24.58
C ASN A 115 3.52 -30.53 -23.14
N SER A 116 4.61 -30.19 -22.44
CA SER A 116 4.77 -30.49 -21.01
C SER A 116 3.69 -29.79 -20.18
N ILE A 117 3.47 -28.49 -20.40
CA ILE A 117 2.43 -27.70 -19.73
C ILE A 117 1.05 -28.34 -19.95
N LYS A 118 0.70 -28.65 -21.21
CA LYS A 118 -0.59 -29.25 -21.56
C LYS A 118 -0.77 -30.63 -20.92
N THR A 119 0.28 -31.45 -20.92
CA THR A 119 0.24 -32.80 -20.35
C THR A 119 0.04 -32.76 -18.85
N ASP A 120 0.81 -31.93 -18.14
CA ASP A 120 0.69 -31.77 -16.69
C ASP A 120 -0.66 -31.15 -16.31
N LEU A 121 -1.13 -30.13 -17.03
CA LEU A 121 -2.44 -29.52 -16.80
C LEU A 121 -3.58 -30.52 -17.02
N ALA A 122 -3.54 -31.31 -18.09
CA ALA A 122 -4.54 -32.34 -18.36
C ALA A 122 -4.54 -33.44 -17.27
N PHE A 123 -3.34 -33.86 -16.83
CA PHE A 123 -3.19 -34.78 -15.70
C PHE A 123 -3.81 -34.20 -14.42
N LEU A 124 -3.48 -32.95 -14.08
CA LEU A 124 -3.97 -32.29 -12.88
C LEU A 124 -5.51 -32.14 -12.89
N ARG A 125 -6.08 -31.71 -14.02
CA ARG A 125 -7.54 -31.62 -14.19
C ARG A 125 -8.20 -32.99 -14.02
N THR A 126 -7.64 -34.04 -14.63
CA THR A 126 -8.14 -35.42 -14.47
C THR A 126 -8.01 -35.93 -13.04
N ALA A 127 -6.92 -35.60 -12.36
CA ALA A 127 -6.68 -36.00 -10.97
C ALA A 127 -7.65 -35.32 -10.01
N LEU A 128 -7.95 -34.03 -10.22
CA LEU A 128 -8.95 -33.30 -9.43
C LEU A 128 -10.36 -33.85 -9.69
N ASP A 129 -10.71 -34.05 -10.96
CA ASP A 129 -12.02 -34.62 -11.35
C ASP A 129 -12.29 -35.99 -10.71
N LYS A 130 -11.26 -36.82 -10.51
CA LYS A 130 -11.41 -38.17 -9.95
C LYS A 130 -11.13 -38.27 -8.46
N HIS A 131 -10.23 -37.46 -7.92
CA HIS A 131 -9.60 -37.71 -6.61
C HIS A 131 -9.49 -36.48 -5.70
N ALA A 132 -10.15 -35.34 -6.00
CA ALA A 132 -9.96 -34.11 -5.23
C ALA A 132 -10.19 -34.29 -3.70
N ASP A 133 -11.27 -34.96 -3.29
CA ASP A 133 -11.57 -35.19 -1.87
C ASP A 133 -10.51 -36.04 -1.15
N PHE A 134 -9.88 -36.97 -1.88
CA PHE A 134 -8.76 -37.76 -1.38
C PHE A 134 -7.52 -36.88 -1.20
N LEU A 135 -7.17 -36.05 -2.20
CA LEU A 135 -6.04 -35.12 -2.14
C LEU A 135 -6.18 -34.15 -0.96
N VAL A 136 -7.36 -33.54 -0.78
CA VAL A 136 -7.68 -32.67 0.36
C VAL A 136 -7.45 -33.40 1.68
N SER A 137 -7.95 -34.63 1.77
CA SER A 137 -7.87 -35.42 3.01
C SER A 137 -6.43 -35.82 3.34
N ARG A 138 -5.63 -36.27 2.36
CA ARG A 138 -4.22 -36.62 2.57
C ARG A 138 -3.39 -35.40 2.95
N TRP A 139 -3.56 -34.29 2.24
CA TRP A 139 -2.80 -33.07 2.47
C TRP A 139 -3.11 -32.42 3.83
N LYS A 140 -4.40 -32.24 4.16
CA LYS A 140 -4.81 -31.62 5.44
C LYS A 140 -4.45 -32.47 6.66
N LYS A 141 -4.36 -33.80 6.53
CA LYS A 141 -3.97 -34.71 7.62
C LYS A 141 -2.47 -34.67 7.95
N LYS A 142 -1.61 -34.21 7.03
CA LYS A 142 -0.17 -34.04 7.30
C LYS A 142 0.04 -32.87 8.28
N SER A 143 0.92 -33.08 9.27
CA SER A 143 1.43 -31.99 10.11
C SER A 143 2.24 -30.99 9.27
N ARG A 144 2.47 -29.78 9.79
CA ARG A 144 3.32 -28.77 9.13
C ARG A 144 4.68 -29.36 8.72
N GLU A 145 5.36 -30.05 9.63
CA GLU A 145 6.66 -30.69 9.37
C GLU A 145 6.58 -31.76 8.26
N LYS A 146 5.53 -32.61 8.28
CA LYS A 146 5.32 -33.60 7.21
C LYS A 146 5.02 -32.95 5.86
N ARG A 147 4.33 -31.80 5.84
CA ARG A 147 4.09 -31.03 4.61
C ARG A 147 5.39 -30.41 4.10
N LEU A 148 6.22 -29.85 4.99
CA LEU A 148 7.52 -29.28 4.64
C LEU A 148 8.43 -30.33 4.01
N ASN A 149 8.62 -31.47 4.69
CA ASN A 149 9.45 -32.57 4.17
C ASN A 149 8.91 -33.10 2.83
N PHE A 150 7.58 -33.22 2.70
CA PHE A 150 6.95 -33.64 1.44
C PHE A 150 7.24 -32.65 0.31
N LEU A 151 7.15 -31.34 0.55
CA LEU A 151 7.44 -30.31 -0.44
C LEU A 151 8.92 -30.34 -0.84
N MET A 152 9.82 -30.46 0.13
CA MET A 152 11.27 -30.56 -0.14
C MET A 152 11.63 -31.84 -0.92
N GLU A 153 10.89 -32.93 -0.74
CA GLU A 153 11.11 -34.18 -1.47
C GLU A 153 10.57 -34.11 -2.91
N LYS A 154 9.43 -33.44 -3.12
CA LYS A 154 8.72 -33.45 -4.41
C LYS A 154 8.99 -32.23 -5.30
N THR A 155 9.71 -31.23 -4.79
CA THR A 155 9.96 -29.95 -5.47
C THR A 155 11.39 -29.48 -5.23
N SER A 156 11.85 -28.52 -6.03
CA SER A 156 13.10 -27.77 -5.81
C SER A 156 12.83 -26.40 -5.17
N LEU A 157 11.79 -26.31 -4.34
CA LEU A 157 11.50 -25.10 -3.58
C LEU A 157 12.54 -24.89 -2.48
N PHE A 158 12.83 -23.62 -2.21
CA PHE A 158 13.67 -23.20 -1.12
C PHE A 158 12.95 -23.50 0.20
N ASP A 159 13.71 -23.95 1.18
CA ASP A 159 13.18 -24.50 2.42
C ASP A 159 12.68 -23.40 3.38
N LYS A 160 13.24 -22.18 3.29
CA LYS A 160 12.94 -21.07 4.19
C LYS A 160 12.05 -20.01 3.56
N LYS A 161 11.30 -19.34 4.44
CA LYS A 161 10.43 -18.24 4.07
C LYS A 161 11.18 -17.03 3.52
N TRP A 162 10.59 -16.48 2.45
CA TRP A 162 11.13 -15.46 1.55
C TRP A 162 12.29 -15.98 0.73
N ALA A 163 12.00 -16.99 -0.10
CA ALA A 163 12.98 -17.61 -1.00
C ALA A 163 13.86 -16.58 -1.71
N ALA A 164 13.27 -15.55 -2.32
CA ALA A 164 14.04 -14.51 -3.00
C ALA A 164 15.03 -13.77 -2.08
N VAL A 165 14.69 -13.44 -0.83
CA VAL A 165 15.62 -12.82 0.13
C VAL A 165 16.80 -13.75 0.40
N HIS A 166 16.53 -15.00 0.74
CA HIS A 166 17.58 -15.93 1.13
C HIS A 166 18.43 -16.41 -0.04
N LEU A 167 17.84 -16.54 -1.24
CA LEU A 167 18.57 -16.83 -2.46
C LEU A 167 19.52 -15.67 -2.78
N LEU A 168 19.05 -14.43 -2.70
CA LEU A 168 19.89 -13.24 -2.90
C LEU A 168 20.99 -13.11 -1.84
N ASP A 169 20.69 -13.49 -0.59
CA ASP A 169 21.68 -13.51 0.49
C ASP A 169 22.73 -14.61 0.28
N ARG A 170 22.33 -15.82 -0.13
CA ARG A 170 23.25 -16.95 -0.40
C ARG A 170 24.16 -16.71 -1.59
N VAL A 171 23.69 -15.98 -2.60
CA VAL A 171 24.54 -15.55 -3.71
C VAL A 171 25.30 -14.25 -3.39
N GLY A 172 25.04 -13.60 -2.26
CA GLY A 172 25.70 -12.38 -1.78
C GLY A 172 27.03 -12.61 -1.03
N VAL A 173 27.72 -11.54 -0.63
CA VAL A 173 29.11 -11.55 -0.09
C VAL A 173 29.25 -12.27 1.27
N LEU A 174 30.34 -13.04 1.43
CA LEU A 174 30.74 -13.74 2.66
C LEU A 174 31.17 -12.85 3.85
N ASN A 175 31.62 -11.61 3.63
CA ASN A 175 32.09 -10.69 4.68
C ASN A 175 31.26 -9.41 4.70
N ARG A 176 30.22 -9.36 5.55
CA ARG A 176 29.44 -8.15 5.86
C ARG A 176 30.14 -7.19 6.84
N GLU A 177 31.48 -7.20 6.90
CA GLU A 177 32.19 -6.12 7.60
C GLU A 177 32.12 -4.88 6.72
N TYR A 178 31.01 -4.15 6.79
CA TYR A 178 30.96 -2.77 6.36
C TYR A 178 31.75 -1.98 7.40
N PRO A 179 32.99 -1.53 7.10
CA PRO A 179 33.68 -0.65 8.02
C PRO A 179 32.83 0.62 8.12
N GLY A 180 32.66 1.10 9.35
CA GLY A 180 31.77 2.22 9.67
C GLY A 180 31.93 3.43 8.76
N GLU A 181 30.85 4.22 8.75
CA GLU A 181 30.60 5.38 7.90
C GLU A 181 30.27 5.04 6.45
N ARG A 182 29.14 5.57 5.96
CA ARG A 182 28.82 5.61 4.53
C ARG A 182 29.96 6.34 3.79
N VAL A 183 30.93 5.60 3.26
CA VAL A 183 31.74 6.11 2.15
C VAL A 183 30.84 6.01 0.92
N ILE A 184 30.19 7.14 0.63
CA ILE A 184 29.55 7.46 -0.64
C ILE A 184 30.40 6.86 -1.78
N PRO A 185 29.81 6.23 -2.81
CA PRO A 185 30.59 5.78 -3.97
C PRO A 185 31.48 6.92 -4.45
N LYS A 186 32.79 6.68 -4.60
CA LYS A 186 33.69 7.66 -5.20
C LYS A 186 33.22 7.92 -6.63
N VAL A 187 32.45 8.99 -6.82
CA VAL A 187 32.22 9.57 -8.14
C VAL A 187 33.59 10.00 -8.66
N ARG A 188 34.22 9.17 -9.49
CA ARG A 188 35.38 9.58 -10.27
C ARG A 188 34.92 9.98 -11.66
N THR A 189 35.30 11.20 -12.02
CA THR A 189 35.24 11.70 -13.37
C THR A 189 36.36 11.04 -14.18
N VAL A 190 36.02 10.12 -15.07
CA VAL A 190 37.02 9.49 -15.97
C VAL A 190 37.02 10.24 -17.29
N ARG A 191 38.22 10.62 -17.74
CA ARG A 191 38.39 11.28 -19.04
C ARG A 191 38.37 10.21 -20.13
N THR A 192 37.38 10.28 -21.01
CA THR A 192 37.24 9.37 -22.16
C THR A 192 38.35 9.61 -23.17
N ALA A 193 38.62 8.59 -24.00
CA ALA A 193 39.58 8.68 -25.10
C ALA A 193 39.28 9.80 -26.12
N LYS A 194 38.06 10.35 -26.13
CA LYS A 194 37.62 11.48 -26.97
C LYS A 194 37.63 12.84 -26.24
N GLY A 195 38.18 12.91 -25.02
CA GLY A 195 38.38 14.16 -24.28
C GLY A 195 37.20 14.63 -23.41
N GLY A 196 36.07 13.92 -23.41
CA GLY A 196 34.93 14.19 -22.51
C GLY A 196 35.05 13.48 -21.16
N TYR A 197 34.22 13.87 -20.19
CA TYR A 197 34.19 13.33 -18.82
C TYR A 197 32.99 12.38 -18.64
N THR A 198 33.18 11.19 -18.07
CA THR A 198 32.09 10.27 -17.68
C THR A 198 32.08 10.02 -16.17
N ILE A 199 30.88 9.81 -15.62
CA ILE A 199 30.66 9.44 -14.22
C ILE A 199 30.60 7.92 -14.14
N ALA A 200 31.53 7.29 -13.43
CA ALA A 200 31.47 5.87 -13.09
C ALA A 200 30.86 5.71 -11.69
N MET A 201 29.78 4.93 -11.59
CA MET A 201 29.22 4.47 -10.31
C MET A 201 29.73 3.05 -10.05
N GLU A 202 30.46 2.86 -8.96
CA GLU A 202 30.82 1.52 -8.48
C GLU A 202 29.61 0.95 -7.73
N LEU A 203 28.81 0.14 -8.41
CA LEU A 203 27.86 -0.80 -7.81
C LEU A 203 28.61 -2.07 -7.38
N HIS A 204 28.03 -2.90 -6.50
CA HIS A 204 28.59 -4.18 -6.04
C HIS A 204 29.21 -5.01 -7.17
N THR A 205 30.54 -4.96 -7.33
CA THR A 205 31.25 -5.66 -8.40
C THR A 205 30.99 -7.17 -8.35
N PRO A 206 31.24 -7.95 -9.42
CA PRO A 206 31.19 -9.41 -9.39
C PRO A 206 32.13 -10.01 -8.35
N GLN A 207 33.08 -9.22 -7.82
CA GLN A 207 33.92 -9.58 -6.68
C GLN A 207 33.10 -9.74 -5.39
N SER A 208 31.87 -9.22 -5.34
CA SER A 208 30.89 -9.43 -4.27
C SER A 208 30.13 -10.78 -4.41
N LEU A 209 30.44 -11.59 -5.43
CA LEU A 209 29.91 -12.93 -5.67
C LEU A 209 31.04 -13.98 -5.56
N ALA A 210 31.93 -13.80 -4.58
CA ALA A 210 33.29 -14.35 -4.57
C ALA A 210 33.43 -15.88 -4.67
N ASP A 211 32.34 -16.65 -4.51
CA ASP A 211 32.34 -18.11 -4.70
C ASP A 211 31.43 -18.51 -5.86
N GLU A 212 32.02 -18.66 -7.05
CA GLU A 212 31.31 -19.10 -8.25
C GLU A 212 30.69 -20.49 -8.08
N ASN A 213 31.31 -21.37 -7.28
CA ASN A 213 30.81 -22.73 -7.06
C ASN A 213 29.55 -22.70 -6.20
N LEU A 214 29.54 -21.93 -5.10
CA LEU A 214 28.37 -21.76 -4.24
C LEU A 214 27.19 -21.16 -5.01
N ARG A 215 27.47 -20.21 -5.91
CA ARG A 215 26.48 -19.61 -6.80
C ARG A 215 25.89 -20.64 -7.76
N GLU A 216 26.73 -21.39 -8.48
CA GLU A 216 26.29 -22.41 -9.43
C GLU A 216 25.50 -23.53 -8.73
N GLU A 217 25.97 -23.98 -7.57
CA GLU A 217 25.27 -24.95 -6.73
C GLU A 217 23.90 -24.42 -6.27
N THR A 218 23.83 -23.17 -5.79
CA THR A 218 22.58 -22.55 -5.34
C THR A 218 21.59 -22.37 -6.49
N VAL A 219 22.06 -21.92 -7.66
CA VAL A 219 21.23 -21.78 -8.87
C VAL A 219 20.71 -23.14 -9.34
N ALA A 220 21.55 -24.17 -9.32
CA ALA A 220 21.17 -25.52 -9.72
C ALA A 220 20.19 -26.20 -8.74
N SER A 221 20.32 -25.93 -7.43
CA SER A 221 19.58 -26.66 -6.38
C SER A 221 18.15 -26.18 -6.16
N TYR A 222 17.81 -24.96 -6.55
CA TYR A 222 16.51 -24.33 -6.22
C TYR A 222 15.77 -23.78 -7.44
N GLN A 223 15.77 -24.51 -8.56
CA GLN A 223 15.24 -24.04 -9.84
C GLN A 223 13.78 -23.55 -9.76
N ASP A 224 12.90 -24.27 -9.07
CA ASP A 224 11.49 -23.87 -8.92
C ASP A 224 11.37 -22.51 -8.24
N SER A 225 12.20 -22.25 -7.23
CA SER A 225 12.17 -20.99 -6.46
C SER A 225 12.60 -19.79 -7.28
N TRP A 226 13.52 -19.99 -8.23
CA TRP A 226 13.95 -18.90 -9.10
C TRP A 226 12.86 -18.47 -10.09
N PHE A 227 12.07 -19.42 -10.62
CA PHE A 227 10.93 -19.10 -11.48
C PHE A 227 9.69 -18.65 -10.70
N LEU A 228 9.54 -19.13 -9.47
CA LEU A 228 8.38 -18.93 -8.62
C LEU A 228 8.81 -18.27 -7.30
N PRO A 229 9.39 -17.05 -7.32
CA PRO A 229 10.02 -16.43 -6.15
C PRO A 229 9.05 -16.09 -5.01
N TYR A 230 7.75 -16.13 -5.29
CA TYR A 230 6.67 -15.98 -4.32
C TYR A 230 6.28 -17.30 -3.62
N LEU A 231 6.90 -18.43 -3.96
CA LEU A 231 6.70 -19.73 -3.33
C LEU A 231 7.95 -20.16 -2.57
N ASP A 232 7.72 -20.75 -1.40
CA ASP A 232 8.73 -21.45 -0.61
C ASP A 232 8.06 -22.60 0.17
N ALA A 233 8.87 -23.61 0.55
CA ALA A 233 8.34 -24.81 1.17
C ALA A 233 7.75 -24.52 2.57
N GLN A 234 8.35 -23.60 3.31
CA GLN A 234 7.87 -23.21 4.64
C GLN A 234 6.48 -22.57 4.56
N THR A 235 6.29 -21.57 3.69
CA THR A 235 5.03 -20.87 3.47
C THR A 235 3.92 -21.84 3.06
N LEU A 236 4.16 -22.72 2.07
CA LEU A 236 3.18 -23.72 1.66
C LEU A 236 2.90 -24.79 2.73
N SER A 237 3.85 -25.04 3.64
CA SER A 237 3.66 -26.00 4.74
C SER A 237 2.85 -25.44 5.91
N GLU A 238 2.84 -24.12 6.10
CA GLU A 238 2.19 -23.46 7.24
C GLU A 238 0.67 -23.63 7.20
N ASP A 239 0.06 -23.29 6.08
CA ASP A 239 -1.38 -23.41 5.86
C ASP A 239 -1.67 -24.41 4.73
N PRO A 240 -2.37 -25.53 5.00
CA PRO A 240 -2.69 -26.50 3.96
C PRO A 240 -3.58 -25.94 2.84
N THR A 241 -4.31 -24.85 3.08
CA THR A 241 -5.18 -24.24 2.06
C THR A 241 -4.41 -23.49 0.98
N LEU A 242 -3.17 -23.06 1.25
CA LEU A 242 -2.30 -22.40 0.27
C LEU A 242 -1.99 -23.29 -0.93
N PHE A 243 -1.54 -24.52 -0.68
CA PHE A 243 -1.27 -25.46 -1.76
C PHE A 243 -2.55 -25.84 -2.52
N LEU A 244 -3.68 -26.02 -1.81
CA LEU A 244 -4.95 -26.42 -2.44
C LEU A 244 -5.55 -25.28 -3.29
N SER A 245 -5.47 -24.03 -2.83
CA SER A 245 -5.90 -22.85 -3.59
C SER A 245 -5.00 -22.61 -4.80
N LEU A 246 -3.67 -22.69 -4.63
CA LEU A 246 -2.73 -22.63 -5.76
C LEU A 246 -3.07 -23.67 -6.82
N LEU A 247 -3.28 -24.93 -6.39
CA LEU A 247 -3.67 -26.03 -7.27
C LEU A 247 -4.98 -25.76 -7.98
N HIS A 248 -6.00 -25.28 -7.28
CA HIS A 248 -7.29 -24.94 -7.88
C HIS A 248 -7.16 -23.83 -8.92
N HIS A 249 -6.64 -22.66 -8.56
CA HIS A 249 -6.63 -21.50 -9.45
C HIS A 249 -5.71 -21.68 -10.67
N ARG A 250 -4.60 -22.42 -10.52
CA ARG A 250 -3.71 -22.74 -11.64
C ARG A 250 -4.27 -23.82 -12.58
N THR A 251 -5.21 -24.65 -12.14
CA THR A 251 -5.84 -25.70 -12.98
C THR A 251 -7.17 -25.27 -13.58
N ALA A 252 -7.93 -24.42 -12.88
CA ALA A 252 -9.21 -23.89 -13.33
C ALA A 252 -9.08 -22.83 -14.44
N ASN A 253 -7.89 -22.23 -14.60
CA ASN A 253 -7.63 -21.19 -15.58
C ASN A 253 -6.60 -21.66 -16.63
N GLU A 254 -6.67 -21.08 -17.82
CA GLU A 254 -5.67 -21.35 -18.87
C GLU A 254 -4.34 -20.63 -18.58
N PRO A 255 -3.18 -21.18 -18.96
CA PRO A 255 -1.87 -20.58 -18.71
C PRO A 255 -1.73 -19.14 -19.23
N GLU A 256 -2.39 -18.81 -20.35
CA GLU A 256 -2.40 -17.46 -20.93
C GLU A 256 -3.01 -16.40 -20.01
N GLN A 257 -3.96 -16.77 -19.14
CA GLN A 257 -4.57 -15.83 -18.20
C GLN A 257 -3.60 -15.39 -17.10
N TRP A 258 -2.56 -16.18 -16.86
CA TRP A 258 -1.50 -15.90 -15.89
C TRP A 258 -0.30 -15.16 -16.49
N LEU A 259 -0.29 -14.93 -17.81
CA LEU A 259 0.86 -14.40 -18.56
C LEU A 259 1.48 -13.15 -17.92
N MET A 260 0.65 -12.16 -17.58
CA MET A 260 1.15 -10.89 -17.03
C MET A 260 1.62 -11.02 -15.58
N PHE A 261 0.98 -11.89 -14.80
CA PHE A 261 1.40 -12.20 -13.43
C PHE A 261 2.74 -12.95 -13.43
N ASP A 262 2.89 -13.96 -14.28
CA ASP A 262 4.13 -14.73 -14.41
C ASP A 262 5.26 -13.83 -14.94
N ASN A 263 4.99 -12.97 -15.93
CA ASN A 263 5.94 -12.00 -16.45
C ASN A 263 6.47 -11.03 -15.37
N ALA A 264 5.62 -10.63 -14.42
CA ALA A 264 6.05 -9.82 -13.30
C ALA A 264 7.05 -10.57 -12.39
N ASN A 265 6.93 -11.89 -12.24
CA ASN A 265 7.69 -12.63 -11.24
C ASN A 265 8.95 -13.33 -11.77
N ILE A 266 9.22 -13.33 -13.08
CA ILE A 266 10.42 -13.98 -13.67
C ILE A 266 11.68 -13.10 -13.70
N VAL A 267 11.66 -11.90 -13.12
CA VAL A 267 12.78 -10.93 -13.19
C VAL A 267 14.09 -11.54 -12.66
N LEU A 268 14.03 -12.26 -11.53
CA LEU A 268 15.19 -12.95 -10.97
C LEU A 268 15.70 -14.04 -11.92
N ALA A 269 14.79 -14.86 -12.46
CA ALA A 269 15.15 -15.95 -13.37
C ALA A 269 15.83 -15.45 -14.66
N GLU A 270 15.34 -14.34 -15.22
CA GLU A 270 15.92 -13.69 -16.39
C GLU A 270 17.32 -13.11 -16.09
N HIS A 271 17.49 -12.50 -14.91
CA HIS A 271 18.74 -11.88 -14.51
C HIS A 271 19.84 -12.90 -14.23
N PHE A 272 19.55 -13.92 -13.41
CA PHE A 272 20.49 -14.99 -13.09
C PHE A 272 20.64 -16.00 -14.24
N ALA A 273 19.94 -15.79 -15.36
CA ALA A 273 19.97 -16.62 -16.55
C ALA A 273 19.83 -18.12 -16.21
N ILE A 274 18.86 -18.42 -15.36
CA ILE A 274 18.49 -19.77 -14.92
C ILE A 274 18.20 -20.65 -16.13
N VAL A 275 17.54 -20.05 -17.14
CA VAL A 275 17.48 -20.55 -18.50
C VAL A 275 18.47 -19.76 -19.36
N PRO A 276 19.10 -20.38 -20.37
CA PRO A 276 19.88 -19.63 -21.34
C PRO A 276 19.06 -18.51 -22.01
N ASN A 277 19.65 -17.30 -22.06
CA ASN A 277 19.08 -16.14 -22.75
C ASN A 277 19.17 -16.31 -24.28
N THR A 278 18.30 -17.14 -24.83
CA THR A 278 18.33 -17.55 -26.24
C THR A 278 17.58 -16.56 -27.15
N PHE A 279 18.20 -16.20 -28.28
CA PHE A 279 17.63 -15.33 -29.30
C PHE A 279 17.04 -16.11 -30.48
N ASN A 280 15.83 -15.74 -30.89
CA ASN A 280 15.28 -16.02 -32.22
C ASN A 280 14.52 -14.76 -32.67
N PRO A 281 14.58 -14.38 -33.97
CA PRO A 281 13.94 -13.14 -34.45
C PRO A 281 12.40 -13.20 -34.48
N ASN A 282 11.82 -14.39 -34.37
CA ASN A 282 10.37 -14.56 -34.33
C ASN A 282 9.80 -14.29 -32.93
N CYS A 283 8.48 -14.16 -32.87
CA CYS A 283 7.68 -14.09 -31.66
C CYS A 283 6.95 -15.40 -31.40
N VAL A 284 6.27 -15.46 -30.26
CA VAL A 284 5.47 -16.58 -29.80
C VAL A 284 4.06 -16.09 -29.50
N ILE A 285 3.04 -16.80 -29.97
CA ILE A 285 1.64 -16.50 -29.65
C ILE A 285 1.41 -16.65 -28.15
N ALA A 286 0.87 -15.60 -27.52
CA ALA A 286 0.68 -15.52 -26.08
C ALA A 286 -0.79 -15.67 -25.64
N GLN A 287 -1.72 -15.85 -26.59
CA GLN A 287 -3.14 -16.01 -26.32
C GLN A 287 -3.85 -16.88 -27.37
N GLY A 288 -4.96 -17.50 -26.98
CA GLY A 288 -5.81 -18.33 -27.81
C GLY A 288 -5.31 -19.76 -28.03
N PRO A 289 -5.99 -20.52 -28.91
CA PRO A 289 -5.74 -21.96 -29.11
C PRO A 289 -4.34 -22.27 -29.66
N GLU A 290 -3.67 -21.29 -30.23
CA GLU A 290 -2.31 -21.40 -30.77
C GLU A 290 -1.22 -20.97 -29.79
N TYR A 291 -1.56 -20.83 -28.49
CA TYR A 291 -0.62 -20.51 -27.41
C TYR A 291 0.70 -21.30 -27.51
N GLY A 292 1.81 -20.56 -27.55
CA GLY A 292 3.16 -21.13 -27.63
C GLY A 292 3.68 -21.41 -29.04
N LYS A 293 2.93 -21.14 -30.12
CA LYS A 293 3.42 -21.29 -31.49
C LYS A 293 4.30 -20.12 -31.93
N LEU A 294 5.33 -20.43 -32.72
CA LEU A 294 6.26 -19.45 -33.30
C LEU A 294 5.61 -18.70 -34.48
N VAL A 295 5.69 -17.38 -34.49
CA VAL A 295 5.12 -16.48 -35.50
C VAL A 295 6.05 -15.32 -35.80
N LYS A 296 5.89 -14.69 -36.97
CA LYS A 296 6.67 -13.50 -37.30
C LYS A 296 6.31 -12.33 -36.37
N TRP A 297 7.28 -11.46 -36.11
CA TRP A 297 7.05 -10.24 -35.35
C TRP A 297 6.06 -9.31 -36.06
N ASN A 298 5.18 -8.70 -35.27
CA ASN A 298 4.26 -7.64 -35.68
C ASN A 298 4.17 -6.61 -34.55
N ALA A 299 4.40 -5.32 -34.87
CA ALA A 299 4.43 -4.25 -33.88
C ALA A 299 3.13 -4.14 -33.07
N ASP A 300 1.99 -4.15 -33.76
CA ASP A 300 0.68 -3.95 -33.14
C ASP A 300 0.33 -5.10 -32.19
N GLN A 301 0.58 -6.33 -32.63
CA GLN A 301 0.34 -7.54 -31.82
C GLN A 301 1.28 -7.61 -30.62
N ALA A 302 2.57 -7.24 -30.80
CA ALA A 302 3.55 -7.22 -29.71
C ALA A 302 3.22 -6.16 -28.64
N HIS A 303 2.72 -4.98 -29.05
CA HIS A 303 2.30 -3.95 -28.10
C HIS A 303 1.01 -4.28 -27.35
N ARG A 304 0.17 -5.16 -27.91
CA ARG A 304 -1.00 -5.74 -27.24
C ARG A 304 -0.68 -7.04 -26.49
N TRP A 305 0.57 -7.50 -26.48
CA TRP A 305 0.95 -8.78 -25.87
C TRP A 305 0.21 -10.00 -26.45
N GLU A 306 -0.31 -9.90 -27.67
CA GLU A 306 -0.90 -11.06 -28.37
C GLU A 306 0.20 -12.02 -28.84
N ILE A 307 1.38 -11.44 -29.10
CA ILE A 307 2.62 -12.15 -29.36
C ILE A 307 3.71 -11.58 -28.45
N ILE A 308 4.68 -12.42 -28.07
CA ILE A 308 5.82 -12.05 -27.23
C ILE A 308 7.12 -12.46 -27.91
N GLY A 309 8.17 -11.64 -27.78
CA GLY A 309 9.50 -11.97 -28.29
C GLY A 309 10.02 -13.30 -27.75
N PHE A 310 10.73 -14.06 -28.58
CA PHE A 310 11.14 -15.43 -28.26
C PHE A 310 11.90 -15.55 -26.95
N THR A 311 12.87 -14.65 -26.68
CA THR A 311 13.67 -14.70 -25.46
C THR A 311 12.81 -14.62 -24.20
N LYS A 312 11.84 -13.70 -24.18
CA LYS A 312 10.87 -13.57 -23.09
C LYS A 312 9.93 -14.78 -23.03
N ALA A 313 9.46 -15.27 -24.18
CA ALA A 313 8.62 -16.45 -24.25
C ALA A 313 9.30 -17.69 -23.65
N HIS A 314 10.60 -17.88 -23.92
CA HIS A 314 11.36 -19.01 -23.41
C HIS A 314 11.41 -19.02 -21.88
N HIS A 315 11.71 -17.88 -21.25
CA HIS A 315 11.70 -17.76 -19.79
C HIS A 315 10.31 -17.95 -19.20
N LEU A 316 9.32 -17.27 -19.77
CA LEU A 316 7.96 -17.26 -19.25
C LEU A 316 7.28 -18.62 -19.36
N LEU A 317 7.36 -19.28 -20.52
CA LEU A 317 6.81 -20.61 -20.71
C LEU A 317 7.56 -21.65 -19.86
N THR A 318 8.86 -21.46 -19.63
CA THR A 318 9.60 -22.33 -18.70
C THR A 318 9.11 -22.15 -17.27
N ALA A 319 8.87 -20.92 -16.81
CA ALA A 319 8.30 -20.68 -15.48
C ALA A 319 6.90 -21.31 -15.33
N GLN A 320 6.06 -21.23 -16.36
CA GLN A 320 4.75 -21.87 -16.38
C GLN A 320 4.84 -23.41 -16.38
N LYS A 321 5.80 -23.97 -17.12
CA LYS A 321 6.13 -25.39 -17.06
C LYS A 321 6.55 -25.78 -15.65
N SER A 322 7.44 -25.04 -15.01
CA SER A 322 7.87 -25.30 -13.62
C SER A 322 6.68 -25.31 -12.66
N MET A 323 5.76 -24.34 -12.76
CA MET A 323 4.52 -24.33 -11.96
C MET A 323 3.67 -25.60 -12.17
N MET A 324 3.40 -25.99 -13.41
CA MET A 324 2.60 -27.18 -13.71
C MET A 324 3.27 -28.47 -13.26
N THR A 325 4.57 -28.61 -13.51
CA THR A 325 5.35 -29.78 -13.11
C THR A 325 5.46 -29.89 -11.59
N LEU A 326 5.67 -28.77 -10.88
CA LEU A 326 5.65 -28.73 -9.41
C LEU A 326 4.33 -29.26 -8.86
N LEU A 327 3.20 -28.73 -9.33
CA LEU A 327 1.87 -29.19 -8.90
C LEU A 327 1.64 -30.67 -9.26
N SER A 328 2.01 -31.09 -10.48
CA SER A 328 1.90 -32.46 -10.98
C SER A 328 2.68 -33.45 -10.10
N ASN A 329 3.91 -33.10 -9.73
CA ASN A 329 4.76 -33.91 -8.86
C ASN A 329 4.17 -34.05 -7.45
N CYS A 330 3.66 -32.96 -6.88
CA CYS A 330 2.98 -33.01 -5.58
C CYS A 330 1.71 -33.88 -5.64
N VAL A 331 0.88 -33.73 -6.67
CA VAL A 331 -0.35 -34.53 -6.82
C VAL A 331 -0.03 -36.01 -7.02
N LYS A 332 0.94 -36.35 -7.88
CA LYS A 332 1.44 -37.74 -8.05
C LYS A 332 1.94 -38.31 -6.72
N GLY A 333 2.73 -37.52 -5.99
CA GLY A 333 3.23 -37.91 -4.67
C GLY A 333 2.12 -38.21 -3.67
N LEU A 334 1.04 -37.42 -3.65
CA LEU A 334 -0.10 -37.64 -2.76
C LEU A 334 -0.95 -38.85 -3.18
N LEU A 335 -1.14 -39.07 -4.49
CA LEU A 335 -1.86 -40.23 -5.01
C LEU A 335 -1.12 -41.54 -4.74
N ALA A 336 0.22 -41.53 -4.82
CA ALA A 336 1.06 -42.70 -4.54
C ALA A 336 1.03 -43.16 -3.07
N GLU A 337 0.42 -42.40 -2.16
CA GLU A 337 0.27 -42.78 -0.75
C GLU A 337 -0.88 -43.78 -0.50
N ALA A 338 -1.59 -44.19 -1.55
CA ALA A 338 -2.58 -45.26 -1.52
C ALA A 338 -2.34 -46.21 -2.70
N ASP A 339 -2.51 -47.52 -2.47
CA ASP A 339 -2.38 -48.54 -3.52
C ASP A 339 -3.39 -48.29 -4.66
N VAL A 340 -4.61 -47.89 -4.31
CA VAL A 340 -5.65 -47.45 -5.25
C VAL A 340 -6.35 -46.22 -4.67
N PRO A 341 -6.10 -45.01 -5.20
CA PRO A 341 -6.80 -43.80 -4.79
C PRO A 341 -8.31 -43.91 -5.06
N PRO A 342 -9.18 -43.59 -4.09
CA PRO A 342 -10.62 -43.58 -4.30
C PRO A 342 -11.03 -42.65 -5.43
N THR A 343 -11.89 -43.13 -6.33
CA THR A 343 -12.51 -42.32 -7.39
C THR A 343 -13.91 -41.92 -6.95
N LEU A 344 -14.25 -40.63 -7.03
CA LEU A 344 -15.57 -40.10 -6.73
C LEU A 344 -16.07 -39.26 -7.90
N GLU A 345 -17.38 -39.33 -8.17
CA GLU A 345 -18.04 -38.47 -9.18
C GLU A 345 -18.33 -37.06 -8.64
N ILE A 346 -18.49 -36.92 -7.33
CA ILE A 346 -18.77 -35.65 -6.63
C ILE A 346 -17.75 -35.50 -5.49
N HIS A 347 -17.20 -34.29 -5.34
CA HIS A 347 -16.15 -33.98 -4.37
C HIS A 347 -16.60 -32.93 -3.36
N PRO A 348 -17.44 -33.28 -2.38
CA PRO A 348 -18.06 -32.30 -1.48
C PRO A 348 -17.04 -31.54 -0.60
N LYS A 349 -15.88 -32.14 -0.28
CA LYS A 349 -14.84 -31.40 0.48
C LYS A 349 -14.11 -30.40 -0.40
N TRP A 350 -13.92 -30.72 -1.68
CA TRP A 350 -13.33 -29.80 -2.66
C TRP A 350 -14.31 -28.69 -3.03
N GLU A 351 -15.58 -29.02 -3.31
CA GLU A 351 -16.65 -28.06 -3.56
C GLU A 351 -16.82 -27.11 -2.36
N GLY A 352 -16.87 -27.64 -1.13
CA GLY A 352 -16.92 -26.79 0.05
C GLY A 352 -15.68 -25.88 0.23
N LEU A 353 -14.51 -26.25 -0.31
CA LEU A 353 -13.35 -25.35 -0.37
C LEU A 353 -13.52 -24.25 -1.43
N ILE A 354 -14.09 -24.57 -2.58
CA ILE A 354 -14.38 -23.61 -3.65
C ILE A 354 -15.47 -22.62 -3.21
N ASP A 355 -16.57 -23.12 -2.65
CA ASP A 355 -17.70 -22.31 -2.16
C ASP A 355 -17.27 -21.36 -1.04
N SER A 356 -16.34 -21.83 -0.21
CA SER A 356 -15.73 -21.00 0.82
C SER A 356 -14.60 -20.12 0.29
N ASP A 357 -14.29 -20.13 -1.02
CA ASP A 357 -13.18 -19.39 -1.64
C ASP A 357 -11.85 -19.59 -0.90
N PHE A 358 -11.63 -20.83 -0.46
CA PHE A 358 -10.51 -21.24 0.38
C PHE A 358 -10.31 -20.34 1.63
N SER A 359 -11.40 -19.73 2.14
CA SER A 359 -11.46 -18.63 3.14
C SER A 359 -10.79 -18.85 4.48
N ARG A 360 -10.25 -20.04 4.80
CA ARG A 360 -9.25 -20.13 5.87
C ARG A 360 -8.05 -19.22 5.61
N PHE A 361 -7.81 -18.88 4.35
CA PHE A 361 -6.83 -17.91 3.89
C PHE A 361 -7.34 -16.46 3.80
N LYS A 362 -8.67 -16.24 3.80
CA LYS A 362 -9.25 -14.96 4.22
C LYS A 362 -9.03 -14.86 5.73
N THR A 363 -7.77 -14.70 6.14
CA THR A 363 -7.51 -13.91 7.33
C THR A 363 -8.30 -12.65 7.09
N SER A 364 -9.21 -12.31 7.99
CA SER A 364 -10.10 -11.16 7.87
C SER A 364 -9.34 -9.81 7.82
N PHE A 365 -8.01 -9.84 7.63
CA PHE A 365 -7.05 -8.81 7.99
C PHE A 365 -5.69 -8.99 7.28
N SER A 366 -5.64 -9.17 5.95
CA SER A 366 -4.36 -9.05 5.21
C SER A 366 -4.03 -7.58 4.96
N TRP A 367 -2.87 -7.15 5.46
CA TRP A 367 -2.22 -5.86 5.24
C TRP A 367 -1.69 -5.67 3.81
N SER A 368 -1.56 -6.72 3.00
CA SER A 368 -1.46 -6.59 1.54
C SER A 368 -2.14 -7.78 0.86
N THR A 369 -2.73 -7.57 -0.32
CA THR A 369 -3.18 -8.66 -1.19
C THR A 369 -2.05 -9.28 -1.99
N ASP A 370 -0.86 -8.68 -2.01
CA ASP A 370 0.29 -9.16 -2.78
C ASP A 370 0.67 -10.60 -2.40
N PHE A 371 0.58 -10.92 -1.11
CA PHE A 371 0.79 -12.28 -0.62
C PHE A 371 -0.30 -13.27 -1.10
N VAL A 372 -1.52 -12.77 -1.35
CA VAL A 372 -2.69 -13.58 -1.74
C VAL A 372 -2.78 -13.80 -3.24
N LYS A 373 -2.25 -12.88 -4.07
CA LYS A 373 -2.32 -12.93 -5.53
C LYS A 373 -1.95 -14.30 -6.13
N PRO A 374 -0.87 -15.00 -5.70
CA PRO A 374 -0.53 -16.33 -6.22
C PRO A 374 -1.57 -17.43 -5.94
N PHE A 375 -2.40 -17.23 -4.92
CA PHE A 375 -3.35 -18.20 -4.36
C PHE A 375 -4.81 -17.84 -4.66
N SER A 376 -5.03 -16.97 -5.65
CA SER A 376 -6.35 -16.44 -6.01
C SER A 376 -6.58 -16.53 -7.52
N GLN A 377 -7.71 -16.00 -8.01
CA GLN A 377 -7.94 -15.91 -9.46
C GLN A 377 -6.86 -15.07 -10.17
N PRO A 378 -6.58 -15.33 -11.46
CA PRO A 378 -5.63 -14.52 -12.23
C PRO A 378 -5.96 -13.03 -12.12
N PRO A 379 -4.98 -12.15 -11.83
CA PRO A 379 -5.23 -10.72 -11.72
C PRO A 379 -5.84 -10.16 -13.01
N LYS A 380 -6.86 -9.31 -12.89
CA LYS A 380 -7.52 -8.64 -14.03
C LYS A 380 -7.58 -7.14 -13.80
N PHE A 381 -7.53 -6.39 -14.89
CA PHE A 381 -7.70 -4.94 -14.86
C PHE A 381 -9.19 -4.60 -14.77
N ASN A 382 -9.56 -3.81 -13.77
CA ASN A 382 -10.89 -3.22 -13.67
C ASN A 382 -10.75 -1.70 -13.44
N ALA A 383 -11.03 -0.92 -14.48
CA ALA A 383 -10.90 0.54 -14.42
C ALA A 383 -11.81 1.19 -13.37
N ARG A 384 -13.02 0.64 -13.14
CA ARG A 384 -13.97 1.13 -12.13
C ARG A 384 -13.43 0.91 -10.72
N GLU A 385 -12.86 -0.26 -10.45
CA GLU A 385 -12.22 -0.56 -9.15
C GLU A 385 -10.99 0.32 -8.92
N VAL A 386 -10.12 0.50 -9.91
CA VAL A 386 -8.94 1.37 -9.81
C VAL A 386 -9.35 2.82 -9.54
N ALA A 387 -10.35 3.34 -10.26
CA ALA A 387 -10.84 4.71 -10.06
C ALA A 387 -11.45 4.90 -8.66
N GLU A 388 -12.25 3.95 -8.17
CA GLU A 388 -12.82 4.01 -6.82
C GLU A 388 -11.72 3.94 -5.75
N LEU A 389 -10.70 3.10 -5.95
CA LEU A 389 -9.57 2.98 -5.03
C LEU A 389 -8.80 4.31 -4.88
N ILE A 390 -8.54 4.97 -6.01
CA ILE A 390 -7.89 6.29 -6.05
C ILE A 390 -8.76 7.36 -5.39
N ALA A 391 -10.05 7.43 -5.76
CA ALA A 391 -10.98 8.42 -5.19
C ALA A 391 -11.13 8.25 -3.68
N SER A 392 -11.16 6.99 -3.21
CA SER A 392 -11.22 6.67 -1.79
C SER A 392 -9.98 7.14 -1.04
N ARG A 393 -8.78 6.97 -1.61
CA ARG A 393 -7.54 7.49 -1.00
C ARG A 393 -7.49 9.00 -0.93
N HIS A 394 -7.94 9.69 -1.97
CA HIS A 394 -8.04 11.14 -1.93
C HIS A 394 -8.94 11.61 -0.78
N ARG A 395 -10.09 10.96 -0.55
CA ARG A 395 -10.98 11.26 0.59
C ARG A 395 -10.29 11.05 1.95
N VAL A 396 -9.49 9.99 2.10
CA VAL A 396 -8.74 9.72 3.35
C VAL A 396 -7.77 10.86 3.67
N VAL A 397 -7.01 11.34 2.68
CA VAL A 397 -6.07 12.46 2.89
C VAL A 397 -6.80 13.77 3.19
N LEU A 398 -7.96 14.01 2.56
CA LEU A 398 -8.79 15.17 2.90
C LEU A 398 -9.29 15.13 4.35
N ASP A 399 -9.70 13.95 4.83
CA ASP A 399 -10.13 13.77 6.22
C ASP A 399 -8.94 13.97 7.20
N GLU A 400 -7.72 13.56 6.83
CA GLU A 400 -6.49 13.81 7.61
C GLU A 400 -6.17 15.31 7.70
N LEU A 401 -6.21 16.04 6.57
CA LEU A 401 -6.00 17.50 6.55
C LEU A 401 -7.05 18.25 7.37
N GLU A 402 -8.29 17.80 7.34
CA GLU A 402 -9.36 18.37 8.16
C GLU A 402 -9.05 18.19 9.65
N LEU A 403 -8.62 17.00 10.07
CA LEU A 403 -8.24 16.73 11.47
C LEU A 403 -7.03 17.57 11.92
N LEU A 404 -6.00 17.69 11.09
CA LEU A 404 -4.83 18.52 11.41
C LEU A 404 -5.18 20.00 11.58
N GLN A 405 -6.26 20.47 10.95
CA GLN A 405 -6.78 21.84 11.06
C GLN A 405 -7.71 22.05 12.25
N THR A 406 -8.44 21.02 12.68
CA THR A 406 -9.62 21.18 13.56
C THR A 406 -9.45 20.56 14.95
N ASP A 407 -8.46 19.68 15.13
CA ASP A 407 -8.24 18.92 16.38
C ASP A 407 -6.83 19.21 16.96
N PRO A 408 -6.70 20.18 17.89
CA PRO A 408 -5.43 20.46 18.56
C PRO A 408 -4.90 19.29 19.37
N GLN A 409 -5.78 18.45 19.94
CA GLN A 409 -5.36 17.26 20.69
C GLN A 409 -4.65 16.27 19.77
N TYR A 410 -5.15 16.09 18.55
CA TYR A 410 -4.53 15.24 17.54
C TYR A 410 -3.13 15.72 17.18
N VAL A 411 -3.00 17.00 16.80
CA VAL A 411 -1.73 17.60 16.41
C VAL A 411 -0.71 17.47 17.55
N GLN A 412 -1.10 17.81 18.78
CA GLN A 412 -0.20 17.72 19.94
C GLN A 412 0.19 16.27 20.26
N SER A 413 -0.70 15.29 20.08
CA SER A 413 -0.38 13.87 20.27
C SER A 413 0.68 13.41 19.27
N LEU A 414 0.50 13.70 17.98
CA LEU A 414 1.47 13.34 16.94
C LEU A 414 2.81 14.02 17.17
N SER A 415 2.80 15.32 17.48
CA SER A 415 4.02 16.08 17.78
C SER A 415 4.77 15.48 18.96
N LYS A 416 4.04 15.08 20.02
CA LYS A 416 4.64 14.47 21.21
C LYS A 416 5.32 13.15 20.91
N ASP A 417 4.69 12.30 20.11
CA ASP A 417 5.24 11.00 19.74
C ASP A 417 6.53 11.17 18.91
N ILE A 418 6.54 12.10 17.94
CA ILE A 418 7.73 12.43 17.14
C ILE A 418 8.85 13.00 18.03
N CYS A 419 8.53 13.92 18.94
CA CYS A 419 9.53 14.53 19.83
C CYS A 419 10.22 13.51 20.74
N ALA A 420 9.57 12.36 21.02
CA ALA A 420 10.10 11.33 21.90
C ALA A 420 11.10 10.38 21.20
N CYS A 421 11.28 10.48 19.88
CA CYS A 421 12.12 9.57 19.11
C CYS A 421 13.62 9.84 19.32
N LEU A 422 14.45 8.79 19.23
CA LEU A 422 15.90 8.87 19.50
C LEU A 422 16.64 9.85 18.59
N PHE A 423 16.16 10.04 17.36
CA PHE A 423 16.73 11.02 16.43
C PHE A 423 16.76 12.43 17.02
N PHE A 424 15.70 12.80 17.76
CA PHE A 424 15.51 14.12 18.35
C PHE A 424 16.01 14.25 19.80
N GLU A 425 16.60 13.21 20.39
CA GLU A 425 17.00 13.18 21.81
C GLU A 425 17.89 14.36 22.24
N SER A 426 18.75 14.86 21.34
CA SER A 426 19.67 15.98 21.61
C SER A 426 19.15 17.35 21.16
N TRP A 427 17.96 17.42 20.56
CA TRP A 427 17.41 18.65 19.97
C TRP A 427 16.68 19.50 21.01
N LYS A 428 16.70 20.82 20.82
CA LYS A 428 15.80 21.70 21.57
C LYS A 428 14.42 21.64 20.93
N LEU A 429 13.37 21.72 21.74
CA LEU A 429 12.00 21.60 21.25
C LEU A 429 11.68 22.59 20.13
N GLY A 430 12.15 23.85 20.22
CA GLY A 430 11.97 24.86 19.18
C GLY A 430 12.63 24.52 17.84
N ASP A 431 13.70 23.72 17.85
CA ASP A 431 14.40 23.28 16.64
C ASP A 431 13.71 22.05 16.00
N VAL A 432 12.87 21.33 16.76
CA VAL A 432 12.09 20.18 16.26
C VAL A 432 10.81 20.62 15.56
N MET A 433 10.19 21.72 16.01
CA MET A 433 8.90 22.18 15.48
C MET A 433 8.88 22.47 13.97
N PRO A 434 9.91 23.10 13.37
CA PRO A 434 10.02 23.23 11.91
C PRO A 434 9.89 21.90 11.18
N TRP A 435 10.60 20.87 11.65
CA TRP A 435 10.55 19.54 11.06
C TRP A 435 9.17 18.90 11.19
N ILE A 436 8.49 19.10 12.32
CA ILE A 436 7.12 18.59 12.51
C ILE A 436 6.14 19.26 11.54
N VAL A 437 6.27 20.58 11.33
CA VAL A 437 5.44 21.30 10.34
C VAL A 437 5.66 20.71 8.96
N ASP A 438 6.91 20.49 8.55
CA ASP A 438 7.20 19.91 7.24
C ASP A 438 6.65 18.47 7.15
N TYR A 439 6.96 17.64 8.15
CA TYR A 439 6.60 16.22 8.15
C TYR A 439 5.09 15.95 8.28
N LEU A 440 4.34 16.73 9.05
CA LEU A 440 2.91 16.51 9.28
C LEU A 440 2.03 17.40 8.40
N PHE A 441 2.37 18.66 8.18
CA PHE A 441 1.45 19.61 7.52
C PHE A 441 1.78 19.73 6.05
N PHE A 442 3.05 20.01 5.72
CA PHE A 442 3.48 20.11 4.33
C PHE A 442 3.29 18.78 3.60
N GLU A 443 3.83 17.67 4.12
CA GLU A 443 3.74 16.38 3.43
C GLU A 443 2.30 15.91 3.22
N THR A 444 1.38 16.21 4.16
CA THR A 444 -0.04 15.84 3.99
C THR A 444 -0.71 16.68 2.90
N MET A 445 -0.42 17.98 2.81
CA MET A 445 -0.91 18.83 1.72
C MET A 445 -0.29 18.46 0.36
N HIS A 446 0.98 18.07 0.38
CA HIS A 446 1.69 17.57 -0.79
C HIS A 446 1.06 16.26 -1.29
N ARG A 447 0.82 15.29 -0.39
CA ARG A 447 0.08 14.05 -0.70
C ARG A 447 -1.29 14.34 -1.30
N GLU A 448 -2.03 15.29 -0.71
CA GLU A 448 -3.34 15.67 -1.21
C GLU A 448 -3.29 16.18 -2.66
N SER A 449 -2.27 16.96 -3.02
CA SER A 449 -2.13 17.49 -4.39
C SER A 449 -1.97 16.38 -5.43
N TYR A 450 -1.16 15.36 -5.14
CA TYR A 450 -0.98 14.21 -6.04
C TYR A 450 -2.23 13.33 -6.10
N TRP A 451 -2.87 13.04 -4.96
CA TRP A 451 -4.09 12.26 -4.94
C TRP A 451 -5.26 12.96 -5.64
N ARG A 452 -5.36 14.29 -5.52
CA ARG A 452 -6.37 15.10 -6.23
C ARG A 452 -6.16 15.02 -7.73
N GLN A 453 -4.91 15.12 -8.19
CA GLN A 453 -4.59 14.95 -9.61
C GLN A 453 -4.96 13.54 -10.09
N LEU A 454 -4.53 12.50 -9.37
CA LEU A 454 -4.87 11.11 -9.71
C LEU A 454 -6.38 10.88 -9.76
N ALA A 455 -7.14 11.45 -8.83
CA ALA A 455 -8.60 11.36 -8.82
C ALA A 455 -9.25 12.06 -10.02
N ALA A 456 -8.74 13.23 -10.39
CA ALA A 456 -9.23 13.94 -11.59
C ALA A 456 -8.94 13.14 -12.87
N GLU A 457 -7.76 12.55 -12.98
CA GLU A 457 -7.34 11.77 -14.15
C GLU A 457 -8.04 10.40 -14.22
N SER A 458 -8.33 9.78 -13.07
CA SER A 458 -9.15 8.56 -13.02
C SER A 458 -10.62 8.83 -13.36
N GLU A 459 -11.17 9.99 -13.01
CA GLU A 459 -12.50 10.40 -13.45
C GLU A 459 -12.56 10.56 -14.98
N GLN A 460 -11.51 11.10 -15.60
CA GLN A 460 -11.43 11.19 -17.06
C GLN A 460 -11.33 9.81 -17.71
N MET A 461 -10.51 8.90 -17.17
CA MET A 461 -10.47 7.50 -17.59
C MET A 461 -11.86 6.86 -17.56
N MET A 462 -12.63 7.12 -16.50
CA MET A 462 -14.00 6.62 -16.37
C MET A 462 -14.97 7.19 -17.41
N ARG A 463 -14.83 8.47 -17.76
CA ARG A 463 -15.63 9.08 -18.84
C ARG A 463 -15.34 8.42 -20.19
N TYR A 464 -14.07 8.16 -20.51
CA TYR A 464 -13.70 7.47 -21.74
C TYR A 464 -14.14 6.01 -21.77
N LEU A 465 -14.16 5.34 -20.62
CA LEU A 465 -14.74 4.00 -20.52
C LEU A 465 -16.23 4.01 -20.87
N ASN A 466 -17.00 4.95 -20.31
CA ASN A 466 -18.43 5.06 -20.61
C ASN A 466 -18.65 5.33 -22.12
N VAL A 467 -17.86 6.22 -22.73
CA VAL A 467 -17.94 6.46 -24.19
C VAL A 467 -17.64 5.20 -24.99
N LEU A 468 -16.64 4.41 -24.59
CA LEU A 468 -16.31 3.14 -25.24
C LEU A 468 -17.43 2.11 -25.10
N GLU A 469 -18.07 2.03 -23.93
CA GLU A 469 -19.19 1.11 -23.66
C GLU A 469 -20.46 1.52 -24.42
N GLU A 470 -20.76 2.83 -24.50
CA GLU A 470 -21.93 3.37 -25.21
C GLU A 470 -21.78 3.32 -26.73
N ALA A 471 -20.60 3.64 -27.26
CA ALA A 471 -20.31 3.71 -28.68
C ALA A 471 -18.95 3.07 -29.04
N PRO A 472 -18.86 1.73 -29.06
CA PRO A 472 -17.61 1.03 -29.33
C PRO A 472 -17.03 1.39 -30.69
N SER A 473 -15.82 1.96 -30.69
CA SER A 473 -15.07 2.30 -31.91
C SER A 473 -13.57 2.20 -31.69
N LYS A 474 -12.80 2.11 -32.78
CA LYS A 474 -11.33 2.12 -32.71
C LYS A 474 -10.80 3.39 -32.03
N GLN A 475 -11.45 4.53 -32.29
CA GLN A 475 -11.07 5.81 -31.69
C GLN A 475 -11.39 5.84 -30.18
N ALA A 476 -12.60 5.42 -29.78
CA ALA A 476 -12.98 5.34 -28.37
C ALA A 476 -12.05 4.42 -27.57
N LYS A 477 -11.63 3.29 -28.15
CA LYS A 477 -10.66 2.38 -27.51
C LYS A 477 -9.29 3.04 -27.36
N GLN A 478 -8.81 3.75 -28.39
CA GLN A 478 -7.54 4.47 -28.31
C GLN A 478 -7.56 5.58 -27.25
N ASP A 479 -8.68 6.29 -27.13
CA ASP A 479 -8.84 7.37 -26.14
C ASP A 479 -8.90 6.82 -24.72
N PHE A 480 -9.62 5.71 -24.51
CA PHE A 480 -9.57 5.00 -23.24
C PHE A 480 -8.16 4.48 -22.92
N ASP A 481 -7.47 3.87 -23.87
CA ASP A 481 -6.11 3.36 -23.69
C ASP A 481 -5.10 4.46 -23.34
N ARG A 482 -5.29 5.68 -23.88
CA ARG A 482 -4.52 6.88 -23.51
C ARG A 482 -4.81 7.34 -22.09
N ALA A 483 -6.07 7.38 -21.69
CA ALA A 483 -6.45 7.75 -20.33
C ALA A 483 -5.89 6.75 -19.30
N VAL A 484 -5.95 5.45 -19.58
CA VAL A 484 -5.34 4.40 -18.74
C VAL A 484 -3.83 4.60 -18.61
N PHE A 485 -3.14 4.98 -19.69
CA PHE A 485 -1.70 5.27 -19.65
C PHE A 485 -1.37 6.45 -18.73
N ILE A 486 -2.15 7.54 -18.82
CA ILE A 486 -1.96 8.73 -17.96
C ILE A 486 -2.09 8.36 -16.49
N VAL A 487 -3.16 7.63 -16.13
CA VAL A 487 -3.38 7.15 -14.76
C VAL A 487 -2.21 6.27 -14.30
N GLN A 488 -1.77 5.33 -15.13
CA GLN A 488 -0.65 4.45 -14.80
C GLN A 488 0.66 5.22 -14.53
N ASP A 489 1.01 6.16 -15.42
CA ASP A 489 2.23 6.97 -15.32
C ASP A 489 2.22 7.85 -14.06
N LEU A 490 1.07 8.44 -13.73
CA LEU A 490 0.89 9.22 -12.52
C LEU A 490 0.96 8.35 -11.26
N CYS A 491 0.46 7.11 -11.28
CA CYS A 491 0.63 6.20 -10.15
C CYS A 491 2.12 5.91 -9.89
N ILE A 492 2.91 5.73 -10.96
CA ILE A 492 4.36 5.48 -10.86
C ILE A 492 5.10 6.72 -10.35
N GLU A 493 4.72 7.90 -10.83
CA GLU A 493 5.28 9.17 -10.35
C GLU A 493 4.99 9.39 -8.88
N THR A 494 3.72 9.28 -8.50
CA THR A 494 3.26 9.47 -7.12
C THR A 494 3.95 8.48 -6.18
N PHE A 495 4.12 7.21 -6.59
CA PHE A 495 4.85 6.23 -5.79
C PHE A 495 6.30 6.67 -5.55
N ALA A 496 6.99 7.11 -6.61
CA ALA A 496 8.39 7.55 -6.50
C ALA A 496 8.52 8.76 -5.56
N VAL A 497 7.57 9.69 -5.61
CA VAL A 497 7.54 10.87 -4.73
C VAL A 497 7.28 10.47 -3.27
N PHE A 498 6.31 9.59 -3.01
CA PHE A 498 5.94 9.19 -1.65
C PHE A 498 6.98 8.29 -0.98
N GLN A 499 7.83 7.60 -1.76
CA GLN A 499 8.92 6.79 -1.22
C GLN A 499 9.83 7.59 -0.28
N GLY A 500 10.16 8.85 -0.62
CA GLY A 500 10.97 9.72 0.23
C GLY A 500 10.33 10.01 1.59
N GLN A 501 9.00 10.11 1.64
CA GLN A 501 8.24 10.33 2.87
C GLN A 501 8.27 9.09 3.78
N VAL A 502 8.14 7.89 3.20
CA VAL A 502 8.29 6.64 3.96
C VAL A 502 9.72 6.50 4.48
N PHE A 503 10.71 6.75 3.64
CA PHE A 503 12.11 6.72 4.06
C PHE A 503 12.39 7.70 5.22
N ALA A 504 11.96 8.95 5.10
CA ALA A 504 12.10 9.94 6.17
C ALA A 504 11.38 9.51 7.47
N GLY A 505 10.21 8.88 7.34
CA GLY A 505 9.45 8.34 8.47
C GLY A 505 10.21 7.27 9.25
N THR A 506 11.13 6.52 8.62
CA THR A 506 11.90 5.47 9.31
C THR A 506 12.79 6.01 10.43
N LEU A 507 13.23 7.27 10.34
CA LEU A 507 14.07 7.92 11.37
C LEU A 507 13.33 8.19 12.67
N VAL A 508 12.01 8.33 12.58
CA VAL A 508 11.13 8.61 13.73
C VAL A 508 10.30 7.38 14.13
N GLN A 509 10.57 6.20 13.55
CA GLN A 509 9.91 4.97 13.96
C GLN A 509 10.57 4.32 15.16
N LYS A 510 9.75 4.02 16.16
CA LYS A 510 10.18 3.29 17.35
C LYS A 510 10.53 1.84 16.97
N GLY A 511 11.68 1.38 17.44
CA GLY A 511 12.25 0.07 17.13
C GLY A 511 13.06 0.03 15.82
N PHE A 512 13.13 1.12 15.05
CA PHE A 512 14.02 1.21 13.89
C PHE A 512 15.38 1.83 14.24
N GLU A 513 15.53 2.39 15.44
CA GLU A 513 16.72 3.13 15.87
C GLU A 513 18.00 2.29 15.83
N ARG A 514 17.90 0.97 16.05
CA ARG A 514 19.03 0.03 15.94
C ARG A 514 19.66 0.00 14.54
N ASN A 515 18.92 0.43 13.53
CA ASN A 515 19.36 0.50 12.14
C ASN A 515 20.17 1.75 11.81
N PHE A 516 20.29 2.66 12.79
CA PHE A 516 20.99 3.92 12.65
C PHE A 516 22.12 4.04 13.67
N GLU A 517 23.19 4.71 13.27
CA GLU A 517 24.22 5.17 14.17
C GLU A 517 24.19 6.70 14.19
N PHE A 518 23.74 7.25 15.31
CA PHE A 518 23.62 8.69 15.49
C PHE A 518 24.90 9.28 16.07
N THR A 519 25.44 10.29 15.41
CA THR A 519 26.67 10.98 15.82
C THR A 519 26.44 12.48 15.97
N GLY A 520 27.29 13.14 16.77
CA GLY A 520 27.15 14.55 17.08
C GLY A 520 25.94 14.89 17.96
N SER A 521 25.69 16.20 18.14
CA SER A 521 24.70 16.73 19.09
C SER A 521 24.05 18.00 18.58
N ALA A 522 22.71 18.00 18.53
CA ALA A 522 21.92 19.16 18.13
C ALA A 522 21.90 20.28 19.19
N LYS A 523 22.41 20.04 20.41
CA LYS A 523 22.53 21.08 21.45
C LYS A 523 23.45 22.23 21.03
N VAL A 524 24.45 21.94 20.18
CA VAL A 524 25.38 22.95 19.64
C VAL A 524 24.74 23.69 18.47
N LYS A 525 24.28 22.93 17.47
CA LYS A 525 23.54 23.40 16.30
C LYS A 525 22.75 22.22 15.74
N SER A 526 21.51 22.41 15.31
CA SER A 526 20.64 21.33 14.77
C SER A 526 21.34 20.50 13.69
N THR A 527 22.09 21.14 12.80
CA THR A 527 22.85 20.51 11.71
C THR A 527 24.01 19.62 12.17
N ASN A 528 24.40 19.66 13.45
CA ASN A 528 25.51 18.86 13.98
C ASN A 528 25.07 17.45 14.39
N ARG A 529 23.77 17.16 14.44
CA ARG A 529 23.27 15.79 14.64
C ARG A 529 23.18 15.11 13.28
N THR A 530 23.98 14.08 13.09
CA THR A 530 24.02 13.29 11.85
C THR A 530 23.71 11.84 12.13
N PHE A 531 23.42 11.07 11.08
CA PHE A 531 23.22 9.63 11.18
C PHE A 531 23.87 8.91 10.01
N SER A 532 24.36 7.71 10.27
CA SER A 532 24.65 6.71 9.24
C SER A 532 23.62 5.57 9.35
N GLN A 533 23.41 4.86 8.25
CA GLN A 533 22.52 3.69 8.19
C GLN A 533 23.38 2.44 8.10
N LYS A 534 23.03 1.43 8.89
CA LYS A 534 23.60 0.09 8.78
C LYS A 534 22.75 -0.76 7.83
N ASP A 535 23.39 -1.56 7.00
CA ASP A 535 22.70 -2.53 6.14
C ASP A 535 22.37 -3.78 6.97
N TRP A 536 21.14 -3.85 7.49
CA TRP A 536 20.65 -4.97 8.28
C TRP A 536 19.88 -5.99 7.43
N PHE A 537 20.19 -6.11 6.15
CA PHE A 537 19.68 -7.21 5.35
C PHE A 537 20.48 -8.50 5.63
N PRO A 538 19.83 -9.65 5.90
CA PRO A 538 18.42 -9.89 6.17
C PRO A 538 18.09 -9.88 7.68
N ASP A 539 18.98 -9.40 8.55
CA ASP A 539 18.85 -9.40 10.02
C ASP A 539 17.65 -8.59 10.56
N ASP A 540 17.18 -7.58 9.82
CA ASP A 540 16.01 -6.75 10.13
C ASP A 540 15.13 -6.53 8.88
N LEU A 541 14.42 -7.59 8.47
CA LEU A 541 13.60 -7.59 7.26
C LEU A 541 12.48 -6.56 7.25
N LEU A 542 11.89 -6.22 8.41
CA LEU A 542 10.84 -5.19 8.46
C LEU A 542 11.41 -3.83 8.09
N TYR A 543 12.50 -3.42 8.75
CA TYR A 543 13.16 -2.14 8.45
C TYR A 543 13.66 -2.12 7.01
N TRP A 544 14.31 -3.19 6.57
CA TRP A 544 14.82 -3.29 5.21
C TRP A 544 13.71 -3.16 4.17
N SER A 545 12.61 -3.93 4.31
CA SER A 545 11.50 -3.89 3.37
C SER A 545 10.86 -2.50 3.30
N VAL A 546 10.72 -1.80 4.44
CA VAL A 546 10.16 -0.43 4.49
C VAL A 546 11.12 0.59 3.88
N SER A 547 12.41 0.53 4.21
CA SER A 547 13.41 1.52 3.77
C SER A 547 13.79 1.38 2.30
N THR A 548 13.49 0.25 1.66
CA THR A 548 13.88 -0.07 0.28
C THR A 548 12.69 -0.15 -0.70
N LEU A 549 11.49 0.28 -0.29
CA LEU A 549 10.29 0.26 -1.14
C LEU A 549 10.51 0.99 -2.48
N GLY A 550 10.65 0.23 -3.57
CA GLY A 550 10.85 0.76 -4.92
C GLY A 550 12.27 1.22 -5.23
N TYR A 551 13.19 1.24 -4.26
CA TYR A 551 14.60 1.59 -4.49
C TYR A 551 15.55 0.97 -3.46
N ASP A 552 16.50 0.22 -3.98
CA ASP A 552 17.69 -0.25 -3.29
C ASP A 552 18.83 -0.20 -4.31
N GLU A 553 19.74 0.75 -4.13
CA GLU A 553 20.89 0.93 -5.04
C GLU A 553 21.79 -0.32 -5.06
N ASN A 554 21.87 -1.01 -3.92
CA ASN A 554 22.75 -2.15 -3.73
C ASN A 554 22.10 -3.46 -4.17
N ARG A 555 20.78 -3.57 -4.03
CA ARG A 555 20.00 -4.77 -4.37
C ARG A 555 18.83 -4.42 -5.30
N PRO A 556 19.12 -4.08 -6.56
CA PRO A 556 18.07 -3.67 -7.49
C PRO A 556 16.96 -4.72 -7.69
N PHE A 557 17.24 -6.00 -7.44
CA PHE A 557 16.28 -7.09 -7.61
C PHE A 557 15.33 -7.28 -6.42
N THR A 558 15.59 -6.62 -5.29
CA THR A 558 14.68 -6.62 -4.14
C THR A 558 13.75 -5.41 -4.14
N MET A 559 13.84 -4.56 -5.16
CA MET A 559 13.07 -3.32 -5.21
C MET A 559 11.60 -3.51 -5.60
N ASP A 560 11.13 -4.73 -5.92
CA ASP A 560 9.71 -4.96 -6.26
C ASP A 560 8.83 -4.60 -5.05
N PRO A 561 8.00 -3.54 -5.13
CA PRO A 561 7.15 -3.15 -4.01
C PRO A 561 6.20 -4.26 -3.59
N THR A 562 5.70 -5.05 -4.55
CA THR A 562 4.83 -6.21 -4.33
C THR A 562 5.45 -7.19 -3.35
N PHE A 563 6.75 -7.44 -3.53
CA PHE A 563 7.51 -8.36 -2.68
C PHE A 563 7.72 -7.80 -1.28
N ASN A 564 8.16 -6.54 -1.19
CA ASN A 564 8.38 -5.87 0.10
C ASN A 564 7.09 -5.72 0.90
N PHE A 565 5.96 -5.38 0.26
CA PHE A 565 4.66 -5.32 0.92
C PHE A 565 4.17 -6.67 1.42
N ALA A 566 4.45 -7.77 0.69
CA ALA A 566 4.15 -9.12 1.17
C ALA A 566 4.95 -9.48 2.43
N ILE A 567 6.22 -9.06 2.52
CA ILE A 567 7.05 -9.26 3.72
C ILE A 567 6.51 -8.45 4.89
N ILE A 568 6.28 -7.15 4.69
CA ILE A 568 5.79 -6.27 5.75
C ILE A 568 4.40 -6.74 6.23
N ASP A 569 3.50 -7.15 5.32
CA ASP A 569 2.19 -7.73 5.69
C ASP A 569 2.34 -8.87 6.66
N HIS A 570 3.15 -9.85 6.24
CA HIS A 570 3.27 -11.07 7.00
C HIS A 570 3.88 -10.78 8.38
N LEU A 571 4.97 -10.01 8.46
CA LEU A 571 5.62 -9.68 9.73
C LEU A 571 4.67 -8.95 10.67
N CYS A 572 3.96 -7.91 10.20
CA CYS A 572 2.99 -7.18 11.02
C CYS A 572 1.79 -8.03 11.43
N ARG A 573 1.42 -9.05 10.65
CA ARG A 573 0.29 -9.94 10.95
C ARG A 573 0.66 -11.07 11.91
N THR A 574 1.87 -11.60 11.81
CA THR A 574 2.27 -12.79 12.57
C THR A 574 3.14 -12.50 13.79
N ASP A 575 3.79 -11.34 13.85
CA ASP A 575 4.60 -10.94 15.01
C ASP A 575 4.16 -9.58 15.56
N SER A 576 3.56 -9.61 16.75
CA SER A 576 3.14 -8.40 17.47
C SER A 576 4.29 -7.46 17.80
N LYS A 577 5.52 -7.96 17.97
CA LYS A 577 6.70 -7.12 18.23
C LYS A 577 7.06 -6.33 16.99
N GLU A 578 7.03 -6.97 15.82
CA GLU A 578 7.27 -6.32 14.53
C GLU A 578 6.15 -5.33 14.21
N ALA A 579 4.89 -5.70 14.45
CA ALA A 579 3.76 -4.77 14.35
C ALA A 579 3.95 -3.53 15.24
N ASN A 580 4.39 -3.67 16.48
CA ASN A 580 4.62 -2.52 17.38
C ASN A 580 5.68 -1.51 16.90
N ARG A 581 6.45 -1.81 15.84
CA ARG A 581 7.48 -0.93 15.29
C ARG A 581 6.98 0.02 14.20
N ILE A 582 5.76 -0.18 13.71
CA ILE A 582 5.11 0.71 12.74
C ILE A 582 4.04 1.50 13.47
N ASP A 583 4.15 2.82 13.56
CA ASP A 583 3.08 3.66 14.10
C ASP A 583 1.94 3.88 13.08
N GLN A 584 0.86 4.56 13.50
CA GLN A 584 -0.27 4.85 12.62
C GLN A 584 0.12 5.75 11.42
N THR A 585 1.03 6.72 11.61
CA THR A 585 1.44 7.66 10.56
C THR A 585 2.22 6.95 9.46
N MET A 586 3.17 6.08 9.82
CA MET A 586 3.92 5.25 8.89
C MET A 586 3.00 4.27 8.17
N LEU A 587 2.06 3.68 8.91
CA LEU A 587 1.07 2.79 8.34
C LEU A 587 0.25 3.45 7.23
N ASP A 588 -0.24 4.67 7.46
CA ASP A 588 -1.04 5.41 6.48
C ASP A 588 -0.22 5.70 5.20
N ARG A 589 1.07 6.06 5.35
CA ARG A 589 1.99 6.26 4.21
C ARG A 589 2.29 4.97 3.44
N LEU A 590 2.52 3.86 4.14
CA LEU A 590 2.69 2.55 3.51
C LEU A 590 1.41 2.13 2.76
N SER A 591 0.25 2.50 3.29
CA SER A 591 -1.05 2.23 2.69
C SER A 591 -1.32 3.05 1.42
N ASP A 592 -0.79 4.28 1.33
CA ASP A 592 -0.79 5.05 0.07
C ASP A 592 0.04 4.35 -0.99
N MET A 593 1.27 3.95 -0.65
CA MET A 593 2.18 3.31 -1.59
C MET A 593 1.68 1.94 -2.05
N SER A 594 1.05 1.15 -1.17
CA SER A 594 0.50 -0.15 -1.55
C SER A 594 -0.66 -0.04 -2.53
N ILE A 595 -1.53 0.98 -2.38
CA ILE A 595 -2.59 1.25 -3.35
C ILE A 595 -2.06 1.68 -4.71
N LEU A 596 -1.01 2.50 -4.73
CA LEU A 596 -0.34 2.88 -5.98
C LEU A 596 0.26 1.65 -6.66
N SER A 597 0.94 0.77 -5.91
CA SER A 597 1.47 -0.51 -6.41
C SER A 597 0.36 -1.39 -6.99
N ASP A 598 -0.78 -1.46 -6.32
CA ASP A 598 -1.94 -2.21 -6.77
C ASP A 598 -2.56 -1.68 -8.05
N ALA A 599 -2.77 -0.37 -8.15
CA ALA A 599 -3.25 0.25 -9.38
C ALA A 599 -2.27 -0.03 -10.55
N ILE A 600 -0.96 0.08 -10.31
CA ILE A 600 0.07 -0.24 -11.29
C ILE A 600 0.00 -1.71 -11.73
N THR A 601 -0.11 -2.64 -10.78
CA THR A 601 -0.16 -4.09 -11.08
C THR A 601 -1.46 -4.50 -11.76
N SER A 602 -2.60 -3.92 -11.36
CA SER A 602 -3.91 -4.12 -12.00
C SER A 602 -3.90 -3.61 -13.45
N ILE A 603 -3.45 -2.38 -13.72
CA ILE A 603 -3.36 -1.87 -15.10
C ILE A 603 -2.41 -2.73 -15.95
N ARG A 604 -1.37 -3.31 -15.34
CA ARG A 604 -0.43 -4.20 -16.04
C ARG A 604 -0.99 -5.58 -16.35
N SER A 605 -2.03 -6.04 -15.68
CA SER A 605 -2.63 -7.32 -16.04
C SER A 605 -3.52 -7.24 -17.28
N ASP A 606 -3.80 -6.03 -17.78
CA ASP A 606 -4.55 -5.83 -19.04
C ASP A 606 -3.75 -6.30 -20.27
N THR A 607 -4.19 -7.38 -20.89
CA THR A 607 -3.66 -7.91 -22.15
C THR A 607 -4.44 -7.43 -23.37
N THR A 608 -5.49 -6.61 -23.19
CA THR A 608 -6.36 -6.17 -24.30
C THR A 608 -5.96 -4.80 -24.86
N ARG A 609 -5.19 -4.03 -24.10
CA ARG A 609 -4.79 -2.66 -24.43
C ARG A 609 -3.55 -2.61 -25.31
N ASN A 610 -3.55 -1.68 -26.25
CA ASN A 610 -2.32 -1.30 -26.93
C ASN A 610 -1.45 -0.44 -25.99
N ARG A 611 -0.27 -0.95 -25.65
CA ARG A 611 0.67 -0.27 -24.74
C ARG A 611 1.52 0.79 -25.44
N SER A 612 1.47 0.90 -26.77
CA SER A 612 2.09 2.02 -27.49
C SER A 612 1.18 3.24 -27.45
N VAL A 613 1.38 4.09 -26.45
CA VAL A 613 0.78 5.43 -26.42
C VAL A 613 1.84 6.43 -26.82
N ASP A 614 1.59 7.22 -27.86
CA ASP A 614 2.47 8.32 -28.25
C ASP A 614 2.35 9.46 -27.22
N GLU A 615 3.49 9.92 -26.68
CA GLU A 615 3.54 10.88 -25.58
C GLU A 615 3.04 12.26 -26.00
N GLN A 616 3.39 12.68 -27.21
CA GLN A 616 2.93 13.97 -27.74
C GLN A 616 1.43 13.91 -28.00
N VAL A 617 0.94 12.76 -28.49
CA VAL A 617 -0.49 12.53 -28.68
C VAL A 617 -1.21 12.48 -27.33
N ALA A 618 -0.63 11.86 -26.29
CA ALA A 618 -1.19 11.86 -24.93
C ALA A 618 -1.23 13.27 -24.32
N LYS A 619 -0.17 14.08 -24.51
CA LYS A 619 -0.12 15.49 -24.09
C LYS A 619 -1.19 16.33 -24.78
N ILE A 620 -1.35 16.16 -26.10
CA ILE A 620 -2.40 16.84 -26.87
C ILE A 620 -3.78 16.39 -26.39
N PHE A 621 -3.97 15.08 -26.23
CA PHE A 621 -5.21 14.46 -25.74
C PHE A 621 -5.61 15.08 -24.39
N ALA A 622 -4.72 15.02 -23.41
CA ALA A 622 -4.96 15.55 -22.07
C ALA A 622 -5.16 17.08 -22.06
N SER A 623 -4.49 17.83 -22.94
CA SER A 623 -4.69 19.28 -23.04
C SER A 623 -6.06 19.69 -23.59
N LYS A 624 -6.71 18.83 -24.40
CA LYS A 624 -7.99 19.14 -25.06
C LYS A 624 -9.21 18.63 -24.28
N SER A 625 -9.06 17.56 -23.50
CA SER A 625 -10.17 16.91 -22.82
C SER A 625 -10.36 17.30 -21.35
N HIS A 626 -9.38 17.98 -20.73
CA HIS A 626 -9.39 18.17 -19.28
C HIS A 626 -9.93 19.53 -18.86
N THR A 627 -10.69 19.53 -17.75
CA THR A 627 -11.10 20.77 -17.05
C THR A 627 -9.95 21.47 -16.34
N THR A 628 -8.85 20.75 -16.08
CA THR A 628 -7.57 21.25 -15.57
C THR A 628 -6.50 20.62 -16.45
N SER A 629 -5.76 21.42 -17.20
CA SER A 629 -4.77 20.87 -18.13
C SER A 629 -3.60 20.23 -17.37
N PRO A 630 -2.92 19.25 -17.98
CA PRO A 630 -1.64 18.75 -17.51
C PRO A 630 -0.70 19.84 -17.01
N ALA A 631 -0.43 20.83 -17.86
CA ALA A 631 0.50 21.92 -17.56
C ALA A 631 0.16 22.70 -16.28
N GLU A 632 -1.12 22.85 -15.95
CA GLU A 632 -1.54 23.51 -14.71
C GLU A 632 -1.26 22.65 -13.47
N TRP A 633 -1.41 21.32 -13.56
CA TRP A 633 -1.00 20.41 -12.48
C TRP A 633 0.50 20.46 -12.24
N ILE A 634 1.31 20.38 -13.30
CA ILE A 634 2.78 20.50 -13.22
C ILE A 634 3.16 21.75 -12.46
N LYS A 635 2.57 22.88 -12.87
CA LYS A 635 2.88 24.20 -12.36
C LYS A 635 2.56 24.29 -10.88
N LYS A 636 1.45 23.68 -10.45
CA LYS A 636 1.06 23.58 -9.04
C LYS A 636 2.07 22.74 -8.24
N ILE A 637 2.37 21.53 -8.72
CA ILE A 637 3.29 20.59 -8.04
C ILE A 637 4.70 21.17 -7.96
N ASN A 638 5.15 21.86 -9.00
CA ASN A 638 6.48 22.45 -9.09
C ASN A 638 6.54 23.89 -8.55
N ALA A 639 5.52 24.37 -7.84
CA ALA A 639 5.47 25.74 -7.31
C ALA A 639 6.54 26.04 -6.22
N GLY A 640 7.50 25.13 -6.01
CA GLY A 640 8.63 25.33 -5.11
C GLY A 640 8.18 25.50 -3.67
N HIS A 641 7.17 24.71 -3.27
CA HIS A 641 6.51 24.73 -1.97
C HIS A 641 7.45 25.20 -0.85
N CYS A 642 7.11 26.36 -0.28
CA CYS A 642 7.97 27.23 0.53
C CYS A 642 9.06 26.49 1.35
N PRO A 643 10.35 26.54 0.97
CA PRO A 643 11.42 25.83 1.68
C PRO A 643 11.61 26.25 3.14
N MET A 644 11.07 27.42 3.52
CA MET A 644 11.12 28.00 4.86
C MET A 644 9.80 27.82 5.62
N LEU A 645 8.88 26.97 5.14
CA LEU A 645 7.56 26.80 5.76
C LEU A 645 7.69 26.32 7.20
N GLY A 646 8.45 25.24 7.43
CA GLY A 646 8.80 24.75 8.75
C GLY A 646 9.42 25.84 9.62
N ASP A 647 10.46 26.51 9.15
CA ASP A 647 11.15 27.57 9.91
C ASP A 647 10.22 28.73 10.28
N THR A 648 9.27 29.07 9.41
CA THR A 648 8.35 30.20 9.61
C THR A 648 7.23 29.88 10.61
N LEU A 649 6.74 28.63 10.61
CA LEU A 649 5.59 28.19 11.41
C LEU A 649 6.00 27.43 12.68
N GLY A 650 7.24 26.95 12.76
CA GLY A 650 7.78 26.25 13.93
C GLY A 650 7.55 27.00 15.25
N PRO A 651 7.78 28.32 15.33
CA PRO A 651 7.47 29.10 16.53
C PRO A 651 5.98 29.10 16.91
N ASP A 652 5.07 29.12 15.93
CA ASP A 652 3.63 29.07 16.21
C ASP A 652 3.20 27.69 16.72
N LEU A 653 3.77 26.63 16.14
CA LEU A 653 3.52 25.27 16.60
C LEU A 653 4.11 25.03 18.00
N LEU A 654 5.28 25.60 18.29
CA LEU A 654 5.87 25.59 19.64
C LEU A 654 4.93 26.24 20.65
N ARG A 655 4.33 27.37 20.28
CA ARG A 655 3.36 28.09 21.11
C ARG A 655 2.13 27.25 21.41
N LEU A 656 1.55 26.60 20.38
CA LEU A 656 0.45 25.66 20.57
C LEU A 656 0.84 24.54 21.55
N TYR A 657 2.06 24.01 21.41
CA TYR A 657 2.52 22.87 22.20
C TYR A 657 2.85 23.23 23.66
N GLN A 658 3.43 24.41 23.93
CA GLN A 658 3.88 24.81 25.27
C GLN A 658 2.89 25.72 26.01
N GLU A 659 2.31 26.72 25.34
CA GLU A 659 1.46 27.73 25.98
C GLU A 659 -0.02 27.32 25.98
N PHE A 660 -0.47 26.58 24.97
CA PHE A 660 -1.88 26.20 24.79
C PHE A 660 -2.10 24.68 24.66
N PRO A 661 -1.61 23.87 25.61
CA PRO A 661 -1.85 22.43 25.58
C PRO A 661 -3.34 22.12 25.65
N TRP A 662 -3.76 21.06 24.98
CA TRP A 662 -5.15 20.62 25.02
C TRP A 662 -5.55 20.28 26.46
N PRO A 663 -6.68 20.82 26.96
CA PRO A 663 -7.06 20.67 28.35
C PRO A 663 -7.40 19.23 28.72
N ARG A 664 -7.10 18.85 29.96
CA ARG A 664 -7.37 17.52 30.53
C ARG A 664 -8.33 17.65 31.72
N GLY A 665 -9.12 16.62 31.97
CA GLY A 665 -10.01 16.55 33.14
C GLY A 665 -11.45 16.94 32.84
N LYS A 666 -12.18 17.38 33.88
CA LYS A 666 -13.61 17.73 33.79
C LYS A 666 -13.81 18.91 32.84
N LYS A 667 -14.82 18.82 31.97
CA LYS A 667 -15.26 19.92 31.09
C LYS A 667 -15.99 21.00 31.89
N ASP A 668 -15.22 21.82 32.62
CA ASP A 668 -15.71 23.03 33.30
C ASP A 668 -15.41 24.29 32.49
N LEU A 669 -15.75 25.48 33.02
CA LEU A 669 -15.48 26.75 32.35
C LEU A 669 -13.99 26.96 32.04
N ARG A 670 -13.10 26.47 32.93
CA ARG A 670 -11.65 26.58 32.73
C ARG A 670 -11.19 25.67 31.59
N TRP A 671 -11.71 24.45 31.50
CA TRP A 671 -11.46 23.55 30.37
C TRP A 671 -11.91 24.20 29.06
N LEU A 672 -13.10 24.81 29.04
CA LEU A 672 -13.65 25.48 27.88
C LEU A 672 -12.76 26.64 27.41
N ASP A 673 -12.32 27.51 28.32
CA ASP A 673 -11.41 28.62 28.01
C ASP A 673 -10.08 28.12 27.41
N GLN A 674 -9.52 27.06 27.99
CA GLN A 674 -8.29 26.43 27.49
C GLN A 674 -8.47 25.79 26.10
N ALA A 675 -9.60 25.12 25.87
CA ALA A 675 -9.93 24.52 24.58
C ALA A 675 -10.11 25.60 23.49
N ILE A 676 -10.78 26.71 23.82
CA ILE A 676 -10.93 27.87 22.92
C ILE A 676 -9.56 28.45 22.58
N ALA A 677 -8.69 28.67 23.57
CA ALA A 677 -7.35 29.21 23.33
C ALA A 677 -6.49 28.28 22.45
N SER A 678 -6.55 26.97 22.69
CA SER A 678 -5.83 25.97 21.89
C SER A 678 -6.31 25.94 20.43
N ARG A 679 -7.63 25.93 20.19
CA ARG A 679 -8.23 26.02 18.85
C ARG A 679 -7.87 27.31 18.13
N ALA A 680 -7.93 28.44 18.83
CA ALA A 680 -7.57 29.74 18.28
C ALA A 680 -6.08 29.78 17.87
N CYS A 681 -5.19 29.17 18.66
CA CYS A 681 -3.78 29.06 18.30
C CYS A 681 -3.58 28.19 17.05
N LEU A 682 -4.20 27.01 16.99
CA LEU A 682 -4.11 26.12 15.82
C LEU A 682 -4.66 26.78 14.55
N THR A 683 -5.79 27.49 14.66
CA THR A 683 -6.40 28.23 13.53
C THR A 683 -5.42 29.24 12.95
N LYS A 684 -4.70 29.99 13.81
CA LYS A 684 -3.68 30.95 13.37
C LYS A 684 -2.51 30.30 12.64
N VAL A 685 -2.05 29.12 13.10
CA VAL A 685 -1.01 28.34 12.41
C VAL A 685 -1.45 28.04 10.98
N TRP A 686 -2.68 27.56 10.80
CA TRP A 686 -3.23 27.21 9.48
C TRP A 686 -3.57 28.42 8.60
N GLU A 687 -4.00 29.54 9.17
CA GLU A 687 -4.16 30.80 8.42
C GLU A 687 -2.82 31.27 7.83
N ARG A 688 -1.74 31.20 8.61
CA ARG A 688 -0.39 31.51 8.14
C ARG A 688 0.11 30.49 7.12
N PHE A 689 -0.09 29.19 7.36
CA PHE A 689 0.21 28.14 6.39
C PHE A 689 -0.48 28.41 5.05
N LYS A 690 -1.79 28.63 5.08
CA LYS A 690 -2.61 28.93 3.88
C LYS A 690 -2.07 30.13 3.12
N LYS A 691 -1.74 31.21 3.83
CA LYS A 691 -1.14 32.41 3.20
C LYS A 691 0.17 32.07 2.49
N LEU A 692 1.10 31.43 3.18
CA LEU A 692 2.41 31.06 2.60
C LEU A 692 2.28 30.11 1.41
N TRP A 693 1.36 29.15 1.49
CA TRP A 693 1.04 28.23 0.40
C TRP A 693 0.50 28.97 -0.82
N VAL A 694 -0.52 29.81 -0.63
CA VAL A 694 -1.14 30.59 -1.71
C VAL A 694 -0.15 31.57 -2.34
N ASP A 695 0.65 32.28 -1.53
CA ASP A 695 1.66 33.21 -2.04
C ASP A 695 2.62 32.52 -3.02
N LYS A 696 3.03 31.27 -2.73
CA LYS A 696 3.87 30.47 -3.63
C LYS A 696 3.14 30.00 -4.89
N LEU A 697 1.88 29.60 -4.79
CA LEU A 697 1.09 29.26 -5.97
C LEU A 697 0.89 30.48 -6.89
N VAL A 698 0.67 31.66 -6.31
CA VAL A 698 0.54 32.92 -7.05
C VAL A 698 1.87 33.30 -7.72
N GLU A 699 3.00 33.18 -7.00
CA GLU A 699 4.35 33.41 -7.54
C GLU A 699 4.65 32.46 -8.72
N ALA A 700 4.27 31.18 -8.58
CA ALA A 700 4.36 30.17 -9.64
C ALA A 700 3.31 30.35 -10.75
N LYS A 701 2.43 31.36 -10.65
CA LYS A 701 1.36 31.71 -11.60
C LYS A 701 0.28 30.64 -11.78
N VAL A 702 0.07 29.77 -10.80
CA VAL A 702 -0.96 28.72 -10.84
C VAL A 702 -2.35 29.34 -11.07
N SER A 703 -3.21 28.66 -11.83
CA SER A 703 -4.56 29.17 -12.11
C SER A 703 -5.37 29.42 -10.83
N LYS A 704 -6.18 30.49 -10.87
CA LYS A 704 -7.05 30.87 -9.76
C LYS A 704 -7.96 29.72 -9.30
N LYS A 705 -8.47 28.93 -10.25
CA LYS A 705 -9.30 27.75 -9.96
C LYS A 705 -8.61 26.78 -8.98
N LEU A 706 -7.37 26.39 -9.26
CA LEU A 706 -6.61 25.47 -8.41
C LEU A 706 -6.25 26.08 -7.06
N ILE A 707 -5.96 27.39 -7.04
CA ILE A 707 -5.71 28.13 -5.80
C ILE A 707 -6.97 28.16 -4.92
N ASP A 708 -8.14 28.45 -5.50
CA ASP A 708 -9.42 28.50 -4.78
C ASP A 708 -9.79 27.11 -4.22
N GLU A 709 -9.49 26.03 -4.95
CA GLU A 709 -9.66 24.66 -4.45
C GLU A 709 -8.74 24.36 -3.26
N ASP A 710 -7.48 24.79 -3.28
CA ASP A 710 -6.56 24.64 -2.14
C ASP A 710 -6.98 25.49 -0.94
N ILE A 711 -7.43 26.71 -1.17
CA ILE A 711 -8.00 27.57 -0.11
C ILE A 711 -9.17 26.86 0.56
N LYS A 712 -10.05 26.21 -0.21
CA LYS A 712 -11.18 25.45 0.34
C LYS A 712 -10.71 24.31 1.25
N VAL A 713 -9.70 23.55 0.82
CA VAL A 713 -9.12 22.45 1.63
C VAL A 713 -8.42 22.97 2.89
N LEU A 714 -7.75 24.12 2.81
CA LEU A 714 -7.01 24.78 3.90
C LEU A 714 -7.87 25.71 4.77
N SER A 715 -9.20 25.57 4.70
CA SER A 715 -10.16 26.42 5.44
C SER A 715 -11.15 25.60 6.26
N ALA A 716 -10.77 24.38 6.67
CA ALA A 716 -11.64 23.48 7.43
C ALA A 716 -12.08 24.10 8.77
N ALA A 717 -11.14 24.76 9.47
CA ALA A 717 -11.41 25.44 10.75
C ALA A 717 -12.39 26.62 10.62
N THR A 718 -12.59 27.16 9.41
CA THR A 718 -13.55 28.25 9.14
C THR A 718 -14.82 27.75 8.46
N SER A 719 -14.98 26.44 8.29
CA SER A 719 -16.18 25.89 7.66
C SER A 719 -17.42 26.10 8.56
N PRO A 720 -18.60 26.43 8.00
CA PRO A 720 -19.82 26.61 8.79
C PRO A 720 -20.13 25.40 9.66
N ARG A 721 -19.98 24.20 9.11
CA ARG A 721 -20.19 22.94 9.83
C ARG A 721 -19.31 22.82 11.08
N TYR A 722 -18.01 23.10 10.97
CA TYR A 722 -17.11 23.00 12.13
C TYR A 722 -17.44 24.06 13.18
N GLN A 723 -17.79 25.28 12.75
CA GLN A 723 -18.17 26.36 13.67
C GLN A 723 -19.47 26.02 14.44
N GLU A 724 -20.46 25.44 13.76
CA GLU A 724 -21.66 24.91 14.39
C GLU A 724 -21.33 23.78 15.39
N GLU A 725 -20.44 22.85 15.03
CA GLU A 725 -19.99 21.79 15.94
C GLU A 725 -19.34 22.34 17.21
N VAL A 726 -18.46 23.33 17.07
CA VAL A 726 -17.75 23.96 18.20
C VAL A 726 -18.72 24.77 19.06
N GLU A 727 -19.66 25.50 18.47
CA GLU A 727 -20.65 26.26 19.23
C GLU A 727 -21.62 25.31 19.96
N GLN A 728 -22.03 24.20 19.34
CA GLN A 728 -22.85 23.19 20.01
C GLN A 728 -22.10 22.56 21.19
N GLU A 729 -20.83 22.17 21.03
CA GLU A 729 -20.04 21.63 22.15
C GLU A 729 -19.95 22.66 23.29
N LYS A 730 -19.76 23.94 22.96
CA LYS A 730 -19.71 25.01 23.93
C LYS A 730 -21.04 25.14 24.69
N GLN A 731 -22.18 25.11 24.01
CA GLN A 731 -23.49 25.17 24.66
C GLN A 731 -23.71 23.95 25.57
N ASP A 732 -23.39 22.74 25.11
CA ASP A 732 -23.49 21.51 25.90
C ASP A 732 -22.68 21.61 27.21
N ILE A 733 -21.45 22.15 27.14
CA ILE A 733 -20.59 22.32 28.33
C ILE A 733 -21.20 23.35 29.29
N LEU A 734 -21.72 24.47 28.79
CA LEU A 734 -22.34 25.50 29.61
C LEU A 734 -23.59 24.97 30.33
N GLU A 735 -24.42 24.17 29.64
CA GLU A 735 -25.58 23.52 30.25
C GLU A 735 -25.17 22.51 31.34
N LEU A 736 -24.13 21.71 31.10
CA LEU A 736 -23.62 20.75 32.10
C LEU A 736 -23.06 21.44 33.35
N VAL A 737 -22.40 22.59 33.18
CA VAL A 737 -21.92 23.42 34.28
C VAL A 737 -23.09 24.00 35.07
N ALA A 738 -24.12 24.52 34.38
CA ALA A 738 -25.33 25.04 35.02
C ALA A 738 -26.06 23.95 35.83
N GLN A 739 -26.29 22.78 35.24
CA GLN A 739 -26.91 21.62 35.93
C GLN A 739 -26.09 21.15 37.14
N SER A 740 -24.76 21.17 37.04
CA SER A 740 -23.89 20.83 38.17
C SER A 740 -24.01 21.85 39.31
N ALA A 741 -24.07 23.15 38.98
CA ALA A 741 -24.25 24.22 39.97
C ALA A 741 -25.63 24.16 40.64
N GLU A 742 -26.69 23.87 39.89
CA GLU A 742 -28.04 23.65 40.41
C GLU A 742 -28.11 22.43 41.34
N ALA A 743 -27.46 21.32 40.96
CA ALA A 743 -27.39 20.12 41.79
C ALA A 743 -26.57 20.33 43.08
N GLU A 744 -25.51 21.14 43.04
CA GLU A 744 -24.74 21.55 44.23
C GLU A 744 -25.55 22.49 45.13
N ALA A 745 -26.29 23.44 44.56
CA ALA A 745 -27.21 24.29 45.30
C ALA A 745 -28.36 23.50 45.94
N ALA A 746 -28.88 22.47 45.26
CA ALA A 746 -29.90 21.57 45.79
C ALA A 746 -29.37 20.70 46.95
N LYS A 747 -28.12 20.22 46.88
CA LYS A 747 -27.46 19.48 47.98
C LYS A 747 -27.15 20.37 49.19
N SER A 748 -26.86 21.65 48.97
CA SER A 748 -26.69 22.66 50.03
C SER A 748 -27.99 22.94 50.81
N ASN A 749 -29.16 22.63 50.25
CA ASN A 749 -30.46 22.89 50.85
C ASN A 749 -31.07 21.68 51.60
N THR A 750 -30.40 20.52 51.62
CA THR A 750 -30.84 19.38 52.42
C THR A 750 -30.24 19.46 53.82
N GLN A 751 -31.05 19.96 54.76
CA GLN A 751 -30.71 20.04 56.18
C GLN A 751 -30.33 18.67 56.75
N VAL A 752 -29.21 18.66 57.48
CA VAL A 752 -28.73 17.57 58.33
C VAL A 752 -29.78 17.29 59.42
N GLU A 753 -30.47 16.15 59.37
CA GLU A 753 -31.10 15.58 60.56
C GLU A 753 -30.00 15.02 61.46
N MET A 754 -29.82 15.70 62.60
CA MET A 754 -28.97 15.25 63.70
C MET A 754 -29.51 13.93 64.27
N GLN A 755 -28.74 12.86 64.18
CA GLN A 755 -28.94 11.68 65.03
C GLN A 755 -27.78 11.57 66.03
N THR A 756 -28.08 11.89 67.28
CA THR A 756 -27.23 11.70 68.46
C THR A 756 -27.33 10.26 68.95
N PHE A 757 -26.24 9.48 68.90
CA PHE A 757 -25.96 8.44 69.90
C PHE A 757 -24.46 8.12 69.98
N TRP A 758 -23.92 8.17 71.19
CA TRP A 758 -22.51 7.97 71.54
C TRP A 758 -22.19 6.50 71.87
N GLY A 759 -20.98 6.01 71.53
CA GLY A 759 -20.51 4.70 72.01
C GLY A 759 -19.11 4.23 71.58
N LYS A 760 -18.07 4.72 72.28
CA LYS A 760 -16.77 4.13 72.70
C LYS A 760 -15.74 3.49 71.73
N GLU A 761 -14.58 4.16 71.70
CA GLU A 761 -13.17 3.74 71.70
C GLU A 761 -12.78 2.27 71.42
N ASN A 762 -11.93 2.04 70.40
CA ASN A 762 -10.56 1.54 70.65
C ASN A 762 -9.58 1.69 69.46
N GLU A 763 -8.30 1.59 69.82
CA GLU A 763 -7.04 1.93 69.18
C GLU A 763 -6.64 1.32 67.81
N SER A 764 -5.69 2.02 67.17
CA SER A 764 -4.48 1.51 66.48
C SER A 764 -4.43 1.27 64.95
N LEU A 765 -3.56 2.07 64.33
CA LEU A 765 -2.47 1.74 63.37
C LEU A 765 -2.71 0.84 62.13
N ALA A 766 -2.50 1.48 60.98
CA ALA A 766 -1.70 1.04 59.82
C ALA A 766 -1.95 -0.35 59.20
N SER A 767 -2.42 -0.37 57.95
CA SER A 767 -1.72 -1.00 56.80
C SER A 767 -2.58 -0.99 55.53
N LEU A 768 -1.97 -0.63 54.39
CA LEU A 768 -2.37 -1.11 53.07
C LEU A 768 -2.06 -2.61 53.00
N PRO A 769 -2.84 -3.48 52.30
CA PRO A 769 -2.48 -3.76 50.90
C PRO A 769 -3.57 -4.36 49.94
N THR A 770 -3.29 -4.24 48.64
CA THR A 770 -3.57 -5.14 47.47
C THR A 770 -4.83 -6.03 47.35
N ARG A 771 -5.60 -5.75 46.27
CA ARG A 771 -5.86 -6.61 45.07
C ARG A 771 -6.01 -8.14 45.24
N PHE A 772 -7.23 -8.70 45.03
CA PHE A 772 -7.66 -9.56 43.89
C PHE A 772 -8.86 -10.51 44.20
N LYS A 773 -9.85 -10.48 43.28
CA LYS A 773 -10.74 -11.52 42.71
C LYS A 773 -11.32 -12.66 43.58
N SER A 774 -12.65 -12.84 43.46
CA SER A 774 -13.24 -14.14 43.06
C SER A 774 -14.53 -13.95 42.24
N MET A 775 -14.68 -14.81 41.22
CA MET A 775 -15.95 -15.11 40.52
C MET A 775 -16.72 -16.14 41.35
N THR A 776 -18.05 -16.24 41.30
CA THR A 776 -18.85 -17.19 40.47
C THR A 776 -20.37 -16.96 40.69
N PRO A 777 -21.30 -17.60 39.93
CA PRO A 777 -22.57 -17.02 39.49
C PRO A 777 -23.83 -17.79 39.99
N LEU A 778 -24.99 -17.43 39.42
CA LEU A 778 -26.30 -18.10 39.31
C LEU A 778 -27.47 -17.57 40.18
N SER A 779 -28.35 -16.81 39.50
CA SER A 779 -29.80 -17.00 39.24
C SER A 779 -30.75 -17.55 40.33
N PRO A 780 -32.07 -17.51 40.10
CA PRO A 780 -32.97 -16.42 39.70
C PRO A 780 -34.15 -16.30 40.71
N ASN A 781 -34.98 -15.25 40.65
CA ASN A 781 -36.43 -15.41 40.89
C ASN A 781 -37.25 -14.16 40.50
N THR A 782 -38.48 -14.49 40.12
CA THR A 782 -39.48 -13.80 39.32
C THR A 782 -40.44 -12.95 40.19
N GLU A 783 -41.25 -12.13 39.50
CA GLU A 783 -42.53 -11.50 39.91
C GLU A 783 -42.41 -10.12 40.61
N THR A 784 -43.18 -9.06 40.29
CA THR A 784 -44.42 -8.90 39.51
C THR A 784 -44.64 -7.42 39.11
N VAL A 785 -45.51 -7.27 38.12
CA VAL A 785 -46.11 -6.11 37.43
C VAL A 785 -46.62 -4.96 38.33
N THR A 786 -46.46 -3.70 37.88
CA THR A 786 -47.59 -2.76 37.67
C THR A 786 -47.22 -1.52 36.84
N ASP A 787 -48.16 -1.21 35.96
CA ASP A 787 -48.24 -0.20 34.90
C ASP A 787 -48.53 1.21 35.45
N SER A 788 -48.02 2.27 34.80
CA SER A 788 -48.75 3.56 34.61
C SER A 788 -47.95 4.63 33.84
N LEU A 789 -48.44 4.90 32.63
CA LEU A 789 -48.78 6.23 32.06
C LEU A 789 -47.69 7.18 31.53
N LYS A 790 -47.50 7.08 30.21
CA LYS A 790 -47.55 8.13 29.17
C LYS A 790 -47.51 9.60 29.63
N ASN A 791 -46.50 10.35 29.16
CA ASN A 791 -46.69 11.71 28.68
C ASN A 791 -45.76 12.00 27.48
N GLN A 792 -46.40 12.25 26.33
CA GLN A 792 -45.77 12.71 25.09
C GLN A 792 -45.47 14.22 25.22
N ILE A 793 -44.23 14.62 24.97
CA ILE A 793 -43.89 16.01 24.66
C ILE A 793 -43.63 16.06 23.14
N VAL A 794 -44.53 16.73 22.43
CA VAL A 794 -44.40 17.05 21.01
C VAL A 794 -43.52 18.30 20.89
N ILE A 795 -42.34 18.17 20.27
CA ILE A 795 -41.50 19.32 19.89
C ILE A 795 -41.73 19.59 18.39
N TYR A 796 -42.24 20.77 18.09
CA TYR A 796 -42.44 21.28 16.73
C TYR A 796 -41.10 21.74 16.14
N VAL A 797 -40.73 21.20 14.97
CA VAL A 797 -39.56 21.61 14.18
C VAL A 797 -40.07 22.40 12.95
N PRO A 798 -39.56 23.62 12.66
CA PRO A 798 -39.94 24.34 11.45
C PRO A 798 -39.34 23.67 10.19
N PRO A 799 -39.94 23.84 9.01
CA PRO A 799 -39.60 23.05 7.83
C PRO A 799 -38.38 23.62 7.11
N THR A 800 -37.23 22.95 7.25
CA THR A 800 -36.07 23.15 6.36
C THR A 800 -35.99 21.97 5.39
N ARG A 801 -36.17 22.28 4.10
CA ARG A 801 -35.95 21.47 2.88
C ARG A 801 -35.64 19.98 3.08
N ALA A 802 -36.59 19.13 2.67
CA ALA A 802 -36.51 17.67 2.63
C ALA A 802 -35.25 17.14 1.92
N ALA A 803 -34.21 16.83 2.70
CA ALA A 803 -33.34 15.70 2.42
C ALA A 803 -34.06 14.44 2.90
N ALA A 804 -34.01 13.35 2.15
CA ALA A 804 -34.57 12.07 2.59
C ALA A 804 -34.00 11.72 3.98
N LEU A 805 -34.87 11.55 4.98
CA LEU A 805 -34.46 11.14 6.32
C LEU A 805 -33.68 9.82 6.21
N PRO A 806 -32.51 9.70 6.88
CA PRO A 806 -31.79 8.45 6.93
C PRO A 806 -32.67 7.32 7.50
N SER A 807 -32.62 6.12 6.91
CA SER A 807 -33.35 4.95 7.43
C SER A 807 -32.88 4.61 8.85
N ILE A 808 -33.80 4.47 9.81
CA ILE A 808 -33.49 3.95 11.15
C ILE A 808 -32.82 2.58 11.00
N GLN A 809 -31.64 2.42 11.58
CA GLN A 809 -30.90 1.18 11.61
C GLN A 809 -31.18 0.42 12.90
N ARG A 810 -31.73 -0.79 12.75
CA ARG A 810 -31.90 -1.71 13.86
C ARG A 810 -30.63 -2.53 14.02
N VAL A 811 -30.04 -2.53 15.22
CA VAL A 811 -28.79 -3.25 15.54
C VAL A 811 -28.99 -4.11 16.80
N LYS A 812 -28.19 -5.17 16.95
CA LYS A 812 -28.19 -6.05 18.12
C LYS A 812 -27.87 -5.27 19.39
N SER A 813 -28.40 -5.75 20.53
CA SER A 813 -28.20 -5.13 21.84
C SER A 813 -26.71 -4.90 22.18
N ASP A 814 -25.86 -5.90 21.92
CA ASP A 814 -24.42 -5.81 22.20
C ASP A 814 -23.65 -4.81 21.30
N ASN A 815 -24.22 -4.45 20.15
CA ASN A 815 -23.62 -3.54 19.18
C ASN A 815 -24.10 -2.09 19.33
N ILE A 816 -25.28 -1.85 19.94
CA ILE A 816 -25.81 -0.50 20.16
C ILE A 816 -24.85 0.37 20.99
N ALA A 817 -24.11 -0.26 21.90
CA ALA A 817 -23.11 0.41 22.72
C ALA A 817 -22.03 1.10 21.87
N VAL A 818 -21.58 0.48 20.77
CA VAL A 818 -20.57 1.07 19.87
C VAL A 818 -21.09 2.40 19.32
N PHE A 819 -22.31 2.43 18.79
CA PHE A 819 -22.93 3.64 18.20
C PHE A 819 -23.23 4.70 19.25
N HIS A 820 -23.71 4.31 20.44
CA HIS A 820 -23.92 5.24 21.55
C HIS A 820 -22.61 5.88 22.08
N HIS A 821 -21.47 5.19 21.93
CA HIS A 821 -20.16 5.73 22.27
C HIS A 821 -19.51 6.49 21.10
N MET A 822 -19.89 6.21 19.85
CA MET A 822 -19.56 7.05 18.68
C MET A 822 -20.28 8.39 18.72
N PHE A 823 -21.57 8.38 19.10
CA PHE A 823 -22.46 9.53 19.17
C PHE A 823 -23.03 9.70 20.59
N PRO A 824 -22.20 10.18 21.54
CA PRO A 824 -22.63 10.34 22.93
C PRO A 824 -23.67 11.45 23.10
N LEU A 825 -24.58 11.29 24.08
CA LEU A 825 -25.53 12.33 24.44
C LEU A 825 -24.81 13.53 25.07
N ARG A 826 -25.20 14.75 24.66
CA ARG A 826 -24.81 16.02 25.29
C ARG A 826 -23.29 16.18 25.48
N GLY A 827 -22.52 15.81 24.47
CA GLY A 827 -21.07 15.99 24.47
C GLY A 827 -20.28 15.17 25.51
N ALA A 828 -20.89 14.17 26.15
CA ALA A 828 -20.21 13.27 27.06
C ALA A 828 -19.08 12.52 26.34
N GLU A 829 -17.87 12.48 26.89
CA GLU A 829 -16.79 11.75 26.21
C GLU A 829 -16.95 10.25 26.39
N SER A 830 -16.89 9.50 25.28
CA SER A 830 -16.65 8.07 25.40
C SER A 830 -15.33 7.84 26.17
N GLN A 831 -15.39 7.02 27.22
CA GLN A 831 -14.20 6.52 27.91
C GLN A 831 -13.91 5.06 27.52
N ARG A 832 -14.77 4.47 26.67
CA ARG A 832 -14.73 3.05 26.35
C ARG A 832 -13.90 2.80 25.10
N SER A 833 -12.99 1.85 25.19
CA SER A 833 -12.29 1.29 24.04
C SER A 833 -12.98 0.01 23.58
N PHE A 834 -12.95 -0.26 22.29
CA PHE A 834 -13.53 -1.45 21.68
C PHE A 834 -12.45 -2.25 20.96
N SER A 835 -12.56 -3.57 20.94
CA SER A 835 -11.73 -4.36 20.04
C SER A 835 -12.13 -4.04 18.59
N TRP A 836 -11.15 -4.04 17.69
CA TRP A 836 -11.40 -3.81 16.27
C TRP A 836 -12.46 -4.77 15.71
N GLN A 837 -12.42 -6.04 16.11
CA GLN A 837 -13.40 -7.04 15.69
C GLN A 837 -14.81 -6.74 16.16
N HIS A 838 -14.99 -6.27 17.41
CA HIS A 838 -16.32 -5.87 17.91
C HIS A 838 -16.84 -4.65 17.16
N PHE A 839 -15.97 -3.66 16.90
CA PHE A 839 -16.31 -2.50 16.08
C PHE A 839 -16.77 -2.91 14.66
N LEU A 840 -16.04 -3.80 13.99
CA LEU A 840 -16.43 -4.31 12.67
C LEU A 840 -17.72 -5.12 12.69
N GLY A 841 -17.92 -5.94 13.71
CA GLY A 841 -19.18 -6.65 13.92
C GLY A 841 -20.37 -5.69 14.04
N ALA A 842 -20.20 -4.57 14.74
CA ALA A 842 -21.20 -3.53 14.82
C ALA A 842 -21.45 -2.85 13.45
N MET A 843 -20.41 -2.55 12.67
CA MET A 843 -20.56 -1.97 11.32
C MET A 843 -21.34 -2.90 10.37
N VAL A 844 -21.06 -4.21 10.40
CA VAL A 844 -21.80 -5.21 9.60
C VAL A 844 -23.27 -5.29 10.02
N ASP A 845 -23.53 -5.26 11.32
CA ASP A 845 -24.89 -5.26 11.86
C ASP A 845 -25.67 -3.98 11.50
N ALA A 846 -24.95 -2.88 11.25
CA ALA A 846 -25.43 -1.63 10.66
C ALA A 846 -25.54 -1.65 9.11
N GLY A 847 -25.41 -2.83 8.49
CA GLY A 847 -25.64 -3.04 7.06
C GLY A 847 -24.43 -2.85 6.15
N PHE A 848 -23.23 -2.60 6.70
CA PHE A 848 -22.02 -2.53 5.88
C PHE A 848 -21.53 -3.91 5.44
N SER A 849 -21.17 -4.01 4.17
CA SER A 849 -20.27 -5.04 3.64
C SER A 849 -18.81 -4.59 3.89
N ILE A 850 -17.97 -5.48 4.42
CA ILE A 850 -16.55 -5.19 4.68
C ILE A 850 -15.69 -5.80 3.57
N PHE A 851 -14.92 -4.95 2.90
CA PHE A 851 -13.90 -5.33 1.93
C PHE A 851 -12.52 -5.01 2.49
N GLN A 852 -11.66 -6.01 2.64
CA GLN A 852 -10.25 -5.75 2.98
C GLN A 852 -9.62 -4.95 1.84
N SER A 853 -8.98 -3.83 2.16
CA SER A 853 -8.21 -3.02 1.21
C SER A 853 -6.71 -3.18 1.50
N GLN A 854 -5.83 -2.63 0.67
CA GLN A 854 -4.39 -2.71 0.91
C GLN A 854 -3.97 -1.94 2.17
N GLY A 855 -2.99 -2.46 2.90
CA GLY A 855 -2.55 -1.98 4.20
C GLY A 855 -3.51 -2.37 5.33
N SER A 856 -3.50 -1.59 6.41
CA SER A 856 -4.51 -1.69 7.47
C SER A 856 -5.89 -1.20 7.05
N ALA A 857 -6.04 -0.68 5.83
CA ALA A 857 -7.27 -0.11 5.34
C ALA A 857 -8.32 -1.20 5.10
N ILE A 858 -9.54 -0.93 5.54
CA ILE A 858 -10.74 -1.66 5.15
C ILE A 858 -11.69 -0.68 4.47
N THR A 859 -12.39 -1.14 3.46
CA THR A 859 -13.49 -0.42 2.85
C THR A 859 -14.80 -0.96 3.39
N LEU A 860 -15.57 -0.11 4.06
CA LEU A 860 -16.95 -0.39 4.40
C LEU A 860 -17.83 0.12 3.25
N LYS A 861 -18.70 -0.73 2.72
CA LYS A 861 -19.59 -0.40 1.60
C LYS A 861 -21.05 -0.64 1.97
N LEU A 862 -21.94 0.29 1.63
CA LEU A 862 -23.39 0.08 1.68
C LEU A 862 -23.89 -0.19 0.26
N ASP A 863 -24.42 -1.39 0.03
CA ASP A 863 -24.90 -1.81 -1.28
C ASP A 863 -26.27 -1.16 -1.62
N ASP A 864 -27.13 -0.93 -0.62
CA ASP A 864 -28.51 -0.43 -0.77
C ASP A 864 -28.73 1.04 -0.33
N TYR A 865 -27.67 1.85 -0.25
CA TYR A 865 -27.81 3.25 0.20
C TYR A 865 -28.36 4.17 -0.90
N SER A 866 -29.59 4.65 -0.72
CA SER A 866 -30.28 5.63 -1.59
C SER A 866 -30.20 7.08 -1.07
N GLY A 867 -29.38 7.34 -0.05
CA GLY A 867 -29.24 8.68 0.55
C GLY A 867 -28.30 9.61 -0.22
N VAL A 868 -28.26 10.87 0.21
CA VAL A 868 -27.32 11.89 -0.31
C VAL A 868 -25.99 11.72 0.42
N GLY A 869 -25.11 10.86 -0.09
CA GLY A 869 -23.82 10.54 0.54
C GLY A 869 -22.92 9.68 -0.35
N VAL A 870 -21.83 9.17 0.22
CA VAL A 870 -20.94 8.20 -0.47
C VAL A 870 -21.42 6.77 -0.21
N LYS A 871 -21.03 5.83 -1.08
CA LYS A 871 -21.33 4.40 -0.91
C LYS A 871 -20.28 3.65 -0.10
N THR A 872 -19.10 4.24 0.05
CA THR A 872 -17.91 3.59 0.62
C THR A 872 -17.18 4.53 1.58
N ILE A 873 -16.60 3.97 2.64
CA ILE A 873 -15.66 4.67 3.52
C ILE A 873 -14.49 3.77 3.86
N VAL A 874 -13.28 4.33 3.79
CA VAL A 874 -12.07 3.62 4.19
C VAL A 874 -11.71 3.95 5.63
N LEU A 875 -11.60 2.92 6.47
CA LEU A 875 -11.11 3.01 7.83
C LEU A 875 -9.79 2.24 7.94
N HIS A 876 -8.83 2.77 8.68
CA HIS A 876 -7.62 2.04 9.00
C HIS A 876 -7.80 1.27 10.31
N ARG A 877 -7.40 0.00 10.30
CA ARG A 877 -7.29 -0.79 11.51
C ARG A 877 -6.33 -0.08 12.47
N PRO A 878 -6.72 0.13 13.74
CA PRO A 878 -5.87 0.73 14.74
C PRO A 878 -4.55 -0.03 14.86
N HIS A 879 -3.46 0.72 14.92
CA HIS A 879 -2.11 0.17 14.98
C HIS A 879 -1.28 0.86 16.06
N PRO A 880 -0.42 0.11 16.79
CA PRO A 880 -0.10 -1.32 16.61
C PRO A 880 -1.04 -2.29 17.33
N SER A 881 -1.82 -1.79 18.29
CA SER A 881 -2.88 -2.59 18.94
C SER A 881 -4.19 -2.45 18.16
N PRO A 882 -4.91 -3.54 17.85
CA PRO A 882 -6.21 -3.51 17.16
C PRO A 882 -7.35 -3.08 18.10
N THR A 883 -7.17 -1.94 18.77
CA THR A 883 -8.11 -1.38 19.74
C THR A 883 -8.55 -0.01 19.26
N VAL A 884 -9.86 0.14 19.04
CA VAL A 884 -10.47 1.44 18.75
C VAL A 884 -10.59 2.20 20.08
N ASN A 885 -9.65 3.10 20.32
CA ASN A 885 -9.69 3.96 21.50
C ASN A 885 -10.74 5.09 21.31
N PRO A 886 -11.13 5.80 22.38
CA PRO A 886 -12.17 6.81 22.28
C PRO A 886 -11.88 7.97 21.31
N VAL A 887 -10.62 8.36 21.16
CA VAL A 887 -10.22 9.42 20.21
C VAL A 887 -10.44 8.94 18.78
N MET A 888 -10.01 7.73 18.46
CA MET A 888 -10.23 7.11 17.16
C MET A 888 -11.72 6.91 16.88
N LEU A 889 -12.49 6.44 17.87
CA LEU A 889 -13.93 6.24 17.74
C LEU A 889 -14.66 7.54 17.39
N ARG A 890 -14.29 8.65 18.06
CA ARG A 890 -14.83 9.99 17.77
C ARG A 890 -14.50 10.45 16.35
N ARG A 891 -13.27 10.20 15.87
CA ARG A 891 -12.88 10.53 14.50
C ARG A 891 -13.67 9.73 13.47
N ILE A 892 -13.84 8.43 13.71
CA ILE A 892 -14.68 7.59 12.85
C ILE A 892 -16.13 8.12 12.86
N ALA A 893 -16.67 8.49 14.03
CA ALA A 893 -18.02 9.05 14.15
C ALA A 893 -18.20 10.32 13.31
N LYS A 894 -17.26 11.29 13.39
CA LYS A 894 -17.28 12.51 12.56
C LYS A 894 -17.30 12.21 11.06
N ARG A 895 -16.53 11.21 10.64
CA ARG A 895 -16.50 10.77 9.23
C ARG A 895 -17.81 10.10 8.83
N MET A 896 -18.39 9.27 9.70
CA MET A 896 -19.69 8.64 9.44
C MET A 896 -20.82 9.67 9.33
N GLU A 897 -20.82 10.67 10.21
CA GLU A 897 -21.75 11.79 10.15
C GLU A 897 -21.56 12.60 8.85
N LYS A 898 -20.30 12.90 8.47
CA LYS A 898 -19.96 13.64 7.25
C LYS A 898 -20.47 12.96 5.99
N TRP A 899 -20.23 11.66 5.89
CA TRP A 899 -20.33 10.91 4.63
C TRP A 899 -21.65 10.16 4.47
N PHE A 900 -22.31 9.83 5.59
CA PHE A 900 -23.57 9.06 5.62
C PHE A 900 -24.70 9.73 6.41
N GLY A 901 -24.43 10.87 7.07
CA GLY A 901 -25.43 11.56 7.92
C GLY A 901 -25.74 10.83 9.22
N TRP A 902 -24.87 9.92 9.66
CA TRP A 902 -25.10 9.11 10.86
C TRP A 902 -25.09 9.95 12.14
N HIS A 903 -26.11 9.76 12.96
CA HIS A 903 -26.25 10.35 14.30
C HIS A 903 -26.88 9.33 15.28
N ARG A 904 -26.87 9.65 16.58
CA ARG A 904 -27.23 8.71 17.64
C ARG A 904 -28.61 8.09 17.45
N GLU A 905 -29.61 8.91 17.14
CA GLU A 905 -31.03 8.54 17.05
C GLU A 905 -31.34 7.62 15.87
N MET A 906 -30.39 7.45 14.94
CA MET A 906 -30.53 6.49 13.85
C MET A 906 -30.41 5.04 14.30
N PHE A 907 -29.80 4.77 15.45
CA PHE A 907 -29.52 3.41 15.91
C PHE A 907 -30.49 3.00 17.01
N VAL A 908 -31.29 1.96 16.75
CA VAL A 908 -32.23 1.38 17.71
C VAL A 908 -31.97 -0.11 17.88
N GLU A 909 -32.33 -0.64 19.05
CA GLU A 909 -32.16 -2.06 19.35
C GLU A 909 -33.14 -2.92 18.53
N LYS A 910 -32.65 -4.03 17.95
CA LYS A 910 -33.50 -5.07 17.33
C LYS A 910 -34.44 -5.66 18.38
N SER A 911 -35.70 -5.88 18.01
CA SER A 911 -36.63 -6.55 18.92
C SER A 911 -36.26 -8.03 19.09
N LYS A 912 -36.59 -8.66 20.22
CA LYS A 912 -36.30 -10.10 20.49
C LYS A 912 -36.92 -11.08 19.47
N SER A 913 -37.86 -10.63 18.64
CA SER A 913 -38.43 -11.41 17.53
C SER A 913 -37.64 -11.30 16.22
N GLU A 914 -36.63 -10.40 16.16
CA GLU A 914 -35.80 -10.09 14.99
C GLU A 914 -34.31 -10.44 15.20
N GLU A 915 -33.92 -10.91 16.39
CA GLU A 915 -32.62 -11.55 16.70
C GLU A 915 -32.60 -13.02 16.30
#